data_AF-A0A7K1GB19-F1
#
_entry.id   AF-A0A7K1GB19-F1
#
_cell.length_a   1.000
_cell.length_b   1.000
_cell.length_c   1.000
_cell.angle_alpha   90.00
_cell.angle_beta   90.00
_cell.angle_gamma   90.00
#
_symmetry.space_group_name_H-M   'P 1'
#
loop_
_entity.id
_entity.type
_entity.pdbx_description
1 polymer ?
#
loop_
_entity_poly.entity_id
_entity_poly.type
_entity_poly.pdbx_seq_one_letter_code
_entity_poly.pdbx_strand_id
1 'polypeptide(L)'
;MKKDKAPGKNPNPSNTIFSQNSIYSKIFHNNPTPHTLAKKSDRTLVDVNEAWEKFTGYKKEEVLGHTVENLELICLSEANSIRAFLADQEILKSYELEVIKKNGDTTYGLATFQLVNLGGEDFVQSSILDISALKHTENQLQVSKNFSESVLDSMHEGLIVLNADLTCIRVNKAYLDMTGYKESEIVGTKQPFPHWPPEHYKTFRKYVSLGLQGVFNKSQLTFKKANGDRFEAAVANAKITNSQEETIGYVSTFVDISERLKFQNELKDKSERALNRKNVILKLVNLIGEDFDKVLKNIISSAAQALEVKRVSIWKFNEDETQIHCLSAYHLQGDEFKNSEELETKNYPNYFKKLYDKKIVKINDCANSDFNNDYKNSYLDKFGITSMLDVFVKGLKKPFGVLCFEHLDDIREWTPEEEQFATTVAGLVSLAIENAERTKIQKKLIETNKKLSLANTDLNQLKKELEQQNVYLREEINLVFNYEEMVYGSAAFSQVLTDVEKVAETDATVLLLGESGTGKELIARAIHNISGRKYKPIIKVNCAAIPKELIESELFGHKKGSFTGALNDKEGKFKLADGGTLFLDEIGELPLDMQPKLLRAIQEHEIEPIGSSKVQKVNLRIVAATNRNLDKEVKKKKFREDLYFRLNVFPINIPPLRQRPEDIPILIEHFVDKFCKKYNKKIKYIPQDTRHALYNYDWPGNVRELENLVERAVILTNTETLFVPGFKSSEKPTPIHSATLSLDDVQRMHIVQTLEQCNWKIDGSQGAAQILDIKPSTLRDRMKKLGIKKP
;
A
#
# COMPACT_ATOMS: atom_id res chain seq x y z
N MET A 1 69.36 67.25 -29.31
CA MET A 1 70.43 68.00 -28.63
C MET A 1 70.35 69.45 -29.04
N LYS A 2 70.30 70.39 -28.08
CA LYS A 2 70.51 71.82 -28.32
C LYS A 2 71.90 72.04 -28.95
N LYS A 3 72.01 72.95 -29.92
CA LYS A 3 73.03 74.00 -29.92
C LYS A 3 72.69 75.12 -30.91
N ASP A 4 72.87 76.34 -30.39
CA ASP A 4 72.66 77.65 -30.99
C ASP A 4 73.44 77.90 -32.28
N LYS A 5 72.89 78.78 -33.14
CA LYS A 5 73.56 79.97 -33.68
C LYS A 5 72.59 80.80 -34.55
N ALA A 6 72.29 82.01 -34.11
CA ALA A 6 71.83 83.13 -34.94
C ALA A 6 73.05 83.92 -35.45
N PRO A 7 72.92 85.02 -36.24
CA PRO A 7 71.93 85.40 -37.26
C PRO A 7 72.59 85.86 -38.58
N GLY A 8 71.84 86.00 -39.68
CA GLY A 8 72.37 86.51 -40.95
C GLY A 8 71.34 87.23 -41.82
N LYS A 9 71.21 88.54 -41.59
CA LYS A 9 70.80 89.64 -42.50
C LYS A 9 69.90 89.33 -43.72
N ASN A 10 68.70 89.92 -43.69
CA ASN A 10 67.91 90.29 -44.88
C ASN A 10 68.72 91.14 -45.88
N PRO A 11 68.68 90.82 -47.18
CA PRO A 11 68.81 91.80 -48.26
C PRO A 11 67.42 92.22 -48.78
N ASN A 12 67.27 93.52 -49.00
CA ASN A 12 66.10 94.18 -49.54
C ASN A 12 65.72 93.69 -50.97
N PRO A 13 64.44 93.82 -51.37
CA PRO A 13 63.88 93.21 -52.57
C PRO A 13 63.95 94.15 -53.78
N SER A 14 64.75 93.82 -54.79
CA SER A 14 64.63 94.44 -56.12
C SER A 14 65.56 93.77 -57.13
N ASN A 15 65.11 92.66 -57.74
CA ASN A 15 65.56 92.21 -59.05
C ASN A 15 64.56 91.19 -59.61
N THR A 16 63.43 91.69 -60.12
CA THR A 16 62.53 90.90 -60.96
C THR A 16 63.18 90.75 -62.35
N ILE A 17 63.44 89.49 -62.76
CA ILE A 17 64.16 89.10 -63.98
C ILE A 17 63.43 89.52 -65.28
N PHE A 18 62.17 89.97 -65.19
CA PHE A 18 61.34 90.31 -66.33
C PHE A 18 60.99 91.81 -66.38
N SER A 19 60.97 92.39 -67.59
CA SER A 19 60.09 93.53 -67.84
C SER A 19 58.65 93.01 -67.82
N GLN A 20 57.74 93.69 -67.12
CA GLN A 20 56.33 93.25 -66.96
C GLN A 20 55.56 93.08 -68.30
N ASN A 21 56.18 93.35 -69.45
CA ASN A 21 55.56 93.36 -70.77
C ASN A 21 56.07 92.27 -71.76
N SER A 22 56.85 91.27 -71.33
CA SER A 22 57.27 90.17 -72.23
C SER A 22 56.12 89.19 -72.56
N ILE A 23 56.11 88.63 -73.78
CA ILE A 23 55.10 87.64 -74.22
C ILE A 23 55.11 86.42 -73.30
N TYR A 24 56.29 85.96 -72.89
CA TYR A 24 56.45 84.82 -71.99
C TYR A 24 55.81 85.08 -70.61
N SER A 25 56.02 86.27 -70.02
CA SER A 25 55.43 86.65 -68.74
C SER A 25 53.90 86.60 -68.78
N LYS A 26 53.30 87.09 -69.88
CA LYS A 26 51.84 87.02 -70.09
C LYS A 26 51.34 85.58 -70.22
N ILE A 27 52.05 84.71 -70.93
CA ILE A 27 51.66 83.29 -71.10
C ILE A 27 51.78 82.53 -69.77
N PHE A 28 52.87 82.74 -69.03
CA PHE A 28 53.12 82.08 -67.75
C PHE A 28 52.09 82.48 -66.67
N HIS A 29 51.83 83.78 -66.52
CA HIS A 29 50.92 84.29 -65.49
C HIS A 29 49.44 84.06 -65.81
N ASN A 30 49.05 84.02 -67.08
CA ASN A 30 47.66 83.74 -67.47
C ASN A 30 47.35 82.24 -67.62
N ASN A 31 48.31 81.35 -67.39
CA ASN A 31 48.07 79.91 -67.50
C ASN A 31 47.17 79.42 -66.35
N PRO A 32 46.05 78.72 -66.63
CA PRO A 32 45.13 78.26 -65.59
C PRO A 32 45.69 77.12 -64.72
N THR A 33 46.76 76.45 -65.14
CA THR A 33 47.39 75.42 -64.30
C THR A 33 48.52 76.00 -63.45
N PRO A 34 48.73 75.48 -62.23
CA PRO A 34 49.86 75.82 -61.38
C PRO A 34 51.20 75.71 -62.13
N HIS A 35 51.92 76.83 -62.25
CA HIS A 35 53.24 76.88 -62.84
C HIS A 35 54.25 77.57 -61.95
N THR A 36 55.48 77.06 -62.01
CA THR A 36 56.65 77.66 -61.36
C THR A 36 57.81 77.76 -62.34
N LEU A 37 58.70 78.70 -62.07
CA LEU A 37 59.97 78.85 -62.75
C LEU A 37 61.08 78.86 -61.69
N ALA A 38 62.05 77.96 -61.81
CA ALA A 38 63.19 77.86 -60.90
C ALA A 38 64.51 77.95 -61.68
N LYS A 39 65.56 78.49 -61.07
CA LYS A 39 66.91 78.44 -61.67
C LYS A 39 67.41 77.01 -61.74
N LYS A 40 67.99 76.57 -62.85
CA LYS A 40 68.54 75.21 -62.94
C LYS A 40 69.72 74.98 -61.99
N SER A 41 70.54 76.00 -61.77
CA SER A 41 71.79 75.91 -60.99
C SER A 41 71.57 75.65 -59.49
N ASP A 42 70.67 76.40 -58.86
CA ASP A 42 70.42 76.34 -57.41
C ASP A 42 68.97 75.94 -57.05
N ARG A 43 68.08 75.86 -58.04
CA ARG A 43 66.66 75.45 -57.91
C ARG A 43 65.83 76.40 -57.05
N THR A 44 66.31 77.62 -56.87
CA THR A 44 65.53 78.68 -56.26
C THR A 44 64.40 79.10 -57.18
N LEU A 45 63.20 79.23 -56.61
CA LEU A 45 62.03 79.72 -57.32
C LEU A 45 62.24 81.20 -57.65
N VAL A 46 62.12 81.52 -58.94
CA VAL A 46 62.24 82.89 -59.46
C VAL A 46 60.91 83.46 -59.91
N ASP A 47 59.93 82.59 -60.22
CA ASP A 47 58.57 83.03 -60.49
C ASP A 47 57.54 81.90 -60.23
N VAL A 48 56.31 82.27 -59.88
CA VAL A 48 55.14 81.39 -59.77
C VAL A 48 53.89 82.13 -60.28
N ASN A 49 52.93 81.40 -60.85
CA ASN A 49 51.68 82.00 -61.33
C ASN A 49 50.56 81.93 -60.27
N GLU A 50 49.46 82.66 -60.50
CA GLU A 50 48.35 82.75 -59.55
C GLU A 50 47.67 81.39 -59.28
N ALA A 51 47.63 80.51 -60.29
CA ALA A 51 47.12 79.15 -60.14
C ALA A 51 47.96 78.34 -59.14
N TRP A 52 49.29 78.53 -59.15
CA TRP A 52 50.19 77.88 -58.20
C TRP A 52 50.01 78.39 -56.78
N GLU A 53 49.77 79.70 -56.61
CA GLU A 53 49.42 80.24 -55.30
C GLU A 53 48.13 79.64 -54.74
N LYS A 54 47.10 79.49 -55.60
CA LYS A 54 45.82 78.88 -55.20
C LYS A 54 45.97 77.39 -54.87
N PHE A 55 46.79 76.66 -55.62
CA PHE A 55 47.01 75.23 -55.42
C PHE A 55 47.80 74.93 -54.15
N THR A 56 48.85 75.72 -53.86
CA THR A 56 49.73 75.48 -52.70
C THR A 56 49.35 76.29 -51.45
N GLY A 57 48.63 77.39 -51.61
CA GLY A 57 48.31 78.35 -50.55
C GLY A 57 49.43 79.34 -50.20
N TYR A 58 50.61 79.23 -50.85
CA TYR A 58 51.70 80.19 -50.68
C TYR A 58 51.55 81.39 -51.62
N LYS A 59 51.96 82.58 -51.16
CA LYS A 59 52.02 83.77 -52.00
C LYS A 59 53.37 83.88 -52.70
N LYS A 60 53.39 84.42 -53.92
CA LYS A 60 54.60 84.58 -54.74
C LYS A 60 55.72 85.21 -53.94
N GLU A 61 55.47 86.31 -53.22
CA GLU A 61 56.49 87.03 -52.46
C GLU A 61 57.13 86.19 -51.33
N GLU A 62 56.44 85.15 -50.85
CA GLU A 62 56.91 84.28 -49.77
C GLU A 62 57.81 83.15 -50.27
N VAL A 63 57.74 82.82 -51.56
CA VAL A 63 58.40 81.63 -52.12
C VAL A 63 59.60 81.96 -53.00
N LEU A 64 59.71 83.20 -53.48
CA LEU A 64 60.85 83.62 -54.29
C LEU A 64 62.16 83.50 -53.52
N GLY A 65 63.19 82.95 -54.16
CA GLY A 65 64.50 82.73 -53.57
C GLY A 65 64.60 81.48 -52.67
N HIS A 66 63.48 80.82 -52.38
CA HIS A 66 63.46 79.53 -51.69
C HIS A 66 63.39 78.37 -52.70
N THR A 67 63.86 77.19 -52.32
CA THR A 67 63.60 75.96 -53.08
C THR A 67 62.32 75.30 -52.56
N VAL A 68 61.69 74.44 -53.37
CA VAL A 68 60.50 73.69 -52.95
C VAL A 68 60.75 72.81 -51.72
N GLU A 69 61.98 72.34 -51.51
CA GLU A 69 62.36 71.59 -50.31
C GLU A 69 62.44 72.48 -49.07
N ASN A 70 62.98 73.69 -49.19
CA ASN A 70 63.06 74.64 -48.08
C ASN A 70 61.67 75.08 -47.60
N LEU A 71 60.69 75.03 -48.49
CA LEU A 71 59.29 75.35 -48.21
C LEU A 71 58.49 74.14 -47.70
N GLU A 72 59.12 72.96 -47.60
CA GLU A 72 58.48 71.69 -47.20
C GLU A 72 57.26 71.32 -48.05
N LEU A 73 57.18 71.81 -49.29
CA LEU A 73 56.05 71.60 -50.20
C LEU A 73 55.94 70.14 -50.68
N ILE A 74 57.06 69.41 -50.66
CA ILE A 74 57.16 68.00 -51.04
C ILE A 74 58.09 67.29 -50.06
N CYS A 75 57.94 65.98 -49.89
CA CYS A 75 58.81 65.25 -48.97
C CYS A 75 60.23 65.10 -49.53
N LEU A 76 61.21 64.92 -48.63
CA LEU A 76 62.65 64.86 -48.97
C LEU A 76 62.98 63.72 -49.94
N SER A 77 62.26 62.59 -49.89
CA SER A 77 62.44 61.48 -50.83
C SER A 77 61.98 61.84 -52.24
N GLU A 78 60.83 62.50 -52.39
CA GLU A 78 60.33 62.96 -53.69
C GLU A 78 61.24 64.05 -54.27
N ALA A 79 61.73 64.97 -53.43
CA ALA A 79 62.67 65.99 -53.85
C ALA A 79 63.98 65.39 -54.40
N ASN A 80 64.49 64.32 -53.77
CA ASN A 80 65.66 63.61 -54.27
C ASN A 80 65.40 62.90 -55.60
N SER A 81 64.22 62.29 -55.78
CA SER A 81 63.80 61.68 -57.05
C SER A 81 63.70 62.73 -58.17
N ILE A 82 63.12 63.89 -57.89
CA ILE A 82 63.07 65.02 -58.84
C ILE A 82 64.50 65.54 -59.13
N ARG A 83 65.38 65.59 -58.14
CA ARG A 83 66.78 66.03 -58.32
C ARG A 83 67.57 65.08 -59.23
N ALA A 84 67.40 63.77 -59.07
CA ALA A 84 68.00 62.79 -59.98
C ALA A 84 67.42 62.92 -61.40
N PHE A 85 66.12 63.16 -61.53
CA PHE A 85 65.42 63.34 -62.80
C PHE A 85 65.88 64.60 -63.57
N LEU A 86 66.04 65.74 -62.91
CA LEU A 86 66.47 66.99 -63.56
C LEU A 86 67.95 67.00 -64.01
N ALA A 87 68.74 66.00 -63.62
CA ALA A 87 70.14 65.85 -64.06
C ALA A 87 70.28 65.19 -65.44
N ASP A 88 69.23 64.51 -65.92
CA ASP A 88 69.21 63.80 -67.20
C ASP A 88 68.65 64.73 -68.30
N GLN A 89 69.35 64.88 -69.44
CA GLN A 89 69.03 65.90 -70.47
C GLN A 89 67.97 65.49 -71.51
N GLU A 90 67.09 64.53 -71.20
CA GLU A 90 65.97 64.15 -72.09
C GLU A 90 64.59 64.60 -71.57
N ILE A 91 63.78 65.08 -72.51
CA ILE A 91 62.59 65.93 -72.33
C ILE A 91 61.30 65.09 -72.11
N LEU A 92 60.45 65.53 -71.16
CA LEU A 92 59.02 65.16 -70.93
C LEU A 92 58.67 63.78 -70.30
N LYS A 93 58.64 63.72 -68.96
CA LYS A 93 57.83 62.76 -68.16
C LYS A 93 57.09 63.47 -67.02
N SER A 94 55.88 63.01 -66.71
CA SER A 94 55.06 63.48 -65.60
C SER A 94 55.30 62.63 -64.35
N TYR A 95 55.34 63.25 -63.17
CA TYR A 95 55.60 62.60 -61.89
C TYR A 95 54.48 62.92 -60.89
N GLU A 96 53.88 61.89 -60.29
CA GLU A 96 52.88 62.08 -59.23
C GLU A 96 53.58 62.51 -57.95
N LEU A 97 53.16 63.64 -57.40
CA LEU A 97 53.70 64.24 -56.19
C LEU A 97 52.61 64.41 -55.15
N GLU A 98 52.97 64.10 -53.92
CA GLU A 98 52.24 64.56 -52.75
C GLU A 98 52.70 65.98 -52.39
N VAL A 99 51.80 66.95 -52.51
CA VAL A 99 52.07 68.37 -52.24
C VAL A 99 51.45 68.76 -50.91
N ILE A 100 52.27 69.29 -50.01
CA ILE A 100 51.86 69.79 -48.70
C ILE A 100 51.56 71.28 -48.85
N LYS A 101 50.29 71.66 -48.70
CA LYS A 101 49.85 73.06 -48.75
C LYS A 101 50.31 73.82 -47.51
N LYS A 102 50.33 75.15 -47.59
CA LYS A 102 50.74 76.04 -46.49
C LYS A 102 49.95 75.82 -45.18
N ASN A 103 48.70 75.42 -45.27
CA ASN A 103 47.86 75.13 -44.11
C ASN A 103 48.11 73.74 -43.49
N GLY A 104 49.02 72.94 -44.06
CA GLY A 104 49.34 71.58 -43.64
C GLY A 104 48.54 70.50 -44.36
N ASP A 105 47.54 70.86 -45.19
CA ASP A 105 46.74 69.88 -45.92
C ASP A 105 47.54 69.26 -47.06
N THR A 106 47.31 67.97 -47.28
CA THR A 106 47.97 67.22 -48.33
C THR A 106 47.09 67.12 -49.58
N THR A 107 47.67 67.32 -50.75
CA THR A 107 46.99 67.23 -52.05
C THR A 107 47.88 66.48 -53.03
N TYR A 108 47.32 65.92 -54.10
CA TYR A 108 48.10 65.17 -55.08
C TYR A 108 48.15 65.92 -56.40
N GLY A 109 49.36 66.08 -56.94
CA GLY A 109 49.59 66.78 -58.20
C GLY A 109 50.42 65.92 -59.15
N LEU A 110 50.08 65.90 -60.42
CA LEU A 110 50.92 65.34 -61.47
C LEU A 110 51.79 66.46 -62.05
N ALA A 111 53.07 66.49 -61.67
CA ALA A 111 54.01 67.52 -62.07
C ALA A 111 54.73 67.15 -63.38
N THR A 112 54.93 68.14 -64.24
CA THR A 112 55.75 68.04 -65.45
C THR A 112 56.81 69.13 -65.41
N PHE A 113 58.01 68.84 -65.91
CA PHE A 113 59.15 69.77 -65.87
C PHE A 113 59.70 69.97 -67.29
N GLN A 114 60.03 71.21 -67.63
CA GLN A 114 60.57 71.62 -68.93
C GLN A 114 61.73 72.61 -68.73
N LEU A 115 62.81 72.43 -69.49
CA LEU A 115 63.94 73.36 -69.53
C LEU A 115 63.62 74.55 -70.44
N VAL A 116 63.85 75.77 -69.95
CA VAL A 116 63.64 77.02 -70.68
C VAL A 116 64.91 77.87 -70.55
N ASN A 117 65.55 78.20 -71.67
CA ASN A 117 66.70 79.11 -71.69
C ASN A 117 66.21 80.55 -71.92
N LEU A 118 66.53 81.45 -71.00
CA LEU A 118 66.11 82.86 -71.06
C LEU A 118 67.32 83.76 -70.78
N GLY A 119 67.66 84.62 -71.75
CA GLY A 119 68.73 85.60 -71.57
C GLY A 119 70.12 85.01 -71.33
N GLY A 120 70.37 83.75 -71.73
CA GLY A 120 71.64 83.05 -71.52
C GLY A 120 71.72 82.20 -70.24
N GLU A 121 70.70 82.21 -69.38
CA GLU A 121 70.59 81.33 -68.21
C GLU A 121 69.52 80.24 -68.43
N ASP A 122 69.78 79.04 -67.89
CA ASP A 122 68.84 77.91 -67.91
C ASP A 122 67.90 77.93 -66.69
N PHE A 123 66.60 77.87 -66.97
CA PHE A 123 65.53 77.73 -65.98
C PHE A 123 64.77 76.42 -66.16
N VAL A 124 64.15 75.94 -65.08
CA VAL A 124 63.21 74.83 -65.09
C VAL A 124 61.82 75.39 -64.85
N GLN A 125 60.97 75.31 -65.87
CA GLN A 125 59.54 75.55 -65.73
C GLN A 125 58.87 74.25 -65.33
N SER A 126 58.06 74.26 -64.26
CA SER A 126 57.19 73.14 -63.92
C SER A 126 55.74 73.51 -63.98
N SER A 127 54.90 72.54 -64.34
CA SER A 127 53.45 72.64 -64.27
C SER A 127 52.88 71.48 -63.45
N ILE A 128 51.81 71.71 -62.69
CA ILE A 128 51.18 70.68 -61.85
C ILE A 128 49.70 70.58 -62.22
N LEU A 129 49.22 69.37 -62.51
CA LEU A 129 47.80 69.06 -62.66
C LEU A 129 47.27 68.44 -61.36
N ASP A 130 46.20 68.99 -60.79
CA ASP A 130 45.57 68.43 -59.58
C ASP A 130 44.88 67.09 -59.89
N ILE A 131 45.30 66.02 -59.23
CA ILE A 131 44.75 64.66 -59.37
C ILE A 131 44.12 64.14 -58.05
N SER A 132 43.86 65.03 -57.09
CA SER A 132 43.47 64.66 -55.72
C SER A 132 42.16 63.86 -55.66
N ALA A 133 41.15 64.21 -56.46
CA ALA A 133 39.87 63.50 -56.50
C ALA A 133 40.00 62.06 -57.02
N LEU A 134 40.89 61.84 -57.98
CA LEU A 134 41.14 60.52 -58.57
C LEU A 134 41.84 59.61 -57.54
N LYS A 135 42.88 60.11 -56.86
CA LYS A 135 43.57 59.38 -55.79
C LYS A 135 42.67 59.07 -54.60
N HIS A 136 41.78 59.99 -54.23
CA HIS A 136 40.82 59.72 -53.15
C HIS A 136 39.86 58.59 -53.51
N THR A 137 39.36 58.55 -54.75
CA THR A 137 38.47 57.48 -55.24
C THR A 137 39.19 56.14 -55.33
N GLU A 138 40.43 56.12 -55.84
CA GLU A 138 41.28 54.93 -55.90
C GLU A 138 41.50 54.34 -54.49
N ASN A 139 41.87 55.19 -53.52
CA ASN A 139 42.06 54.78 -52.13
C ASN A 139 40.77 54.27 -51.49
N GLN A 140 39.63 54.93 -51.70
CA GLN A 140 38.33 54.45 -51.18
C GLN A 140 37.96 53.08 -51.75
N LEU A 141 38.17 52.85 -53.05
CA LEU A 141 37.90 51.58 -53.69
C LEU A 141 38.83 50.48 -53.17
N GLN A 142 40.11 50.79 -52.97
CA GLN A 142 41.07 49.86 -52.36
C GLN A 142 40.69 49.51 -50.92
N VAL A 143 40.27 50.49 -50.11
CA VAL A 143 39.81 50.26 -48.73
C VAL A 143 38.55 49.39 -48.71
N SER A 144 37.56 49.68 -49.57
CA SER A 144 36.33 48.89 -49.66
C SER A 144 36.59 47.45 -50.12
N LYS A 145 37.50 47.26 -51.07
CA LYS A 145 37.95 45.94 -51.52
C LYS A 145 38.66 45.18 -50.41
N ASN A 146 39.66 45.79 -49.77
CA ASN A 146 40.41 45.18 -48.66
C ASN A 146 39.49 44.84 -47.48
N PHE A 147 38.50 45.69 -47.17
CA PHE A 147 37.50 45.44 -46.14
C PHE A 147 36.65 44.22 -46.49
N SER A 148 36.12 44.16 -47.71
CA SER A 148 35.30 43.02 -48.16
C SER A 148 36.08 41.71 -48.17
N GLU A 149 37.33 41.72 -48.62
CA GLU A 149 38.24 40.56 -48.57
C GLU A 149 38.53 40.13 -47.13
N SER A 150 38.86 41.08 -46.24
CA SER A 150 39.13 40.79 -44.83
C SER A 150 37.91 40.21 -44.10
N VAL A 151 36.71 40.73 -44.37
CA VAL A 151 35.46 40.20 -43.80
C VAL A 151 35.25 38.76 -44.26
N LEU A 152 35.33 38.50 -45.57
CA LEU A 152 35.13 37.16 -46.13
C LEU A 152 36.17 36.13 -45.63
N ASP A 153 37.42 36.56 -45.43
CA ASP A 153 38.50 35.71 -44.92
C ASP A 153 38.43 35.48 -43.41
N SER A 154 37.84 36.42 -42.66
CA SER A 154 37.60 36.25 -41.22
C SER A 154 36.40 35.34 -40.91
N MET A 155 35.55 35.06 -41.90
CA MET A 155 34.43 34.13 -41.73
C MET A 155 34.94 32.70 -41.52
N HIS A 156 34.47 32.07 -40.45
CA HIS A 156 34.71 30.64 -40.20
C HIS A 156 33.79 29.71 -41.01
N GLU A 157 32.72 30.26 -41.61
CA GLU A 157 31.85 29.52 -42.52
C GLU A 157 32.41 29.54 -43.94
N GLY A 158 32.38 28.38 -44.62
CA GLY A 158 32.74 28.31 -46.02
C GLY A 158 31.70 29.06 -46.85
N LEU A 159 32.13 29.81 -47.86
CA LEU A 159 31.26 30.59 -48.74
C LEU A 159 31.61 30.31 -50.20
N ILE A 160 30.60 30.06 -51.02
CA ILE A 160 30.69 30.02 -52.48
C ILE A 160 29.72 31.02 -53.09
N VAL A 161 30.17 31.77 -54.09
CA VAL A 161 29.34 32.67 -54.88
C VAL A 161 29.25 32.12 -56.30
N LEU A 162 28.02 32.04 -56.80
CA LEU A 162 27.67 31.59 -58.13
C LEU A 162 27.05 32.75 -58.92
N ASN A 163 27.31 32.82 -60.23
CA ASN A 163 26.58 33.72 -61.12
C ASN A 163 25.18 33.15 -61.46
N ALA A 164 24.39 33.89 -62.25
CA ALA A 164 23.05 33.46 -62.70
C ALA A 164 23.05 32.10 -63.44
N ASP A 165 24.16 31.74 -64.10
CA ASP A 165 24.33 30.46 -64.80
C ASP A 165 24.81 29.31 -63.91
N LEU A 166 24.86 29.52 -62.59
CA LEU A 166 25.36 28.55 -61.59
C LEU A 166 26.83 28.13 -61.81
N THR A 167 27.63 29.06 -62.33
CA THR A 167 29.08 28.95 -62.42
C THR A 167 29.71 29.62 -61.20
N CYS A 168 30.65 28.95 -60.55
CA CYS A 168 31.34 29.52 -59.39
C CYS A 168 32.22 30.70 -59.81
N ILE A 169 32.03 31.85 -59.18
CA ILE A 169 32.80 33.06 -59.44
C ILE A 169 33.75 33.42 -58.28
N ARG A 170 33.45 32.93 -57.07
CA ARG A 170 34.26 33.21 -55.88
C ARG A 170 34.03 32.18 -54.79
N VAL A 171 35.07 31.93 -54.00
CA VAL A 171 35.01 31.23 -52.71
C VAL A 171 35.81 31.99 -51.66
N ASN A 172 35.56 31.76 -50.37
CA ASN A 172 36.42 32.28 -49.30
C ASN A 172 37.41 31.23 -48.79
N LYS A 173 38.38 31.66 -47.96
CA LYS A 173 39.39 30.77 -47.39
C LYS A 173 38.80 29.58 -46.61
N ALA A 174 37.78 29.80 -45.77
CA ALA A 174 37.16 28.73 -45.00
C ALA A 174 36.53 27.63 -45.86
N TYR A 175 36.01 27.97 -47.05
CA TYR A 175 35.49 26.99 -48.01
C TYR A 175 36.61 26.09 -48.55
N LEU A 176 37.75 26.68 -48.88
CA LEU A 176 38.93 25.96 -49.36
C LEU A 176 39.48 25.04 -48.27
N ASP A 177 39.62 25.55 -47.04
CA ASP A 177 40.13 24.78 -45.90
C ASP A 177 39.20 23.59 -45.56
N MET A 178 37.87 23.79 -45.61
CA MET A 178 36.88 22.76 -45.31
C MET A 178 36.83 21.65 -46.38
N THR A 179 36.89 22.03 -47.65
CA THR A 179 36.76 21.09 -48.78
C THR A 179 38.11 20.52 -49.25
N GLY A 180 39.21 21.20 -48.97
CA GLY A 180 40.57 20.82 -49.39
C GLY A 180 40.88 21.05 -50.87
N TYR A 181 39.95 21.61 -51.66
CA TYR A 181 40.21 21.96 -53.06
C TYR A 181 40.93 23.30 -53.16
N LYS A 182 41.70 23.49 -54.24
CA LYS A 182 42.29 24.78 -54.58
C LYS A 182 41.27 25.67 -55.27
N GLU A 183 41.42 26.99 -55.13
CA GLU A 183 40.51 27.96 -55.76
C GLU A 183 40.39 27.75 -57.28
N SER A 184 41.51 27.48 -57.96
CA SER A 184 41.57 27.20 -59.40
C SER A 184 40.80 25.96 -59.84
N GLU A 185 40.46 25.05 -58.92
CA GLU A 185 39.72 23.82 -59.22
C GLU A 185 38.20 24.01 -59.07
N ILE A 186 37.76 25.11 -58.46
CA ILE A 186 36.35 25.40 -58.15
C ILE A 186 35.87 26.64 -58.90
N VAL A 187 36.61 27.75 -58.84
CA VAL A 187 36.24 28.98 -59.53
C VAL A 187 36.29 28.77 -61.04
N GLY A 188 35.25 29.22 -61.75
CA GLY A 188 35.05 29.02 -63.19
C GLY A 188 34.36 27.70 -63.55
N THR A 189 34.18 26.77 -62.60
CA THR A 189 33.45 25.52 -62.86
C THR A 189 31.93 25.70 -62.75
N LYS A 190 31.19 24.91 -63.53
CA LYS A 190 29.73 24.81 -63.47
C LYS A 190 29.34 23.47 -62.84
N GLN A 191 28.23 23.46 -62.10
CA GLN A 191 27.72 22.24 -61.47
C GLN A 191 27.63 21.04 -62.45
N PRO A 192 27.85 19.79 -62.00
CA PRO A 192 28.15 19.39 -60.62
C PRO A 192 29.58 19.74 -60.21
N PHE A 193 29.74 20.29 -59.01
CA PHE A 193 31.05 20.70 -58.52
C PHE A 193 31.87 19.49 -58.00
N PRO A 194 33.21 19.56 -57.97
CA PRO A 194 34.07 18.45 -57.53
C PRO A 194 33.81 17.95 -56.10
N HIS A 195 33.42 18.86 -55.20
CA HIS A 195 33.08 18.55 -53.81
C HIS A 195 31.74 17.83 -53.65
N TRP A 196 30.98 17.64 -54.73
CA TRP A 196 29.74 16.86 -54.71
C TRP A 196 30.03 15.38 -54.96
N PRO A 197 29.73 14.48 -54.00
CA PRO A 197 29.84 13.06 -54.23
C PRO A 197 28.89 12.59 -55.36
N PRO A 198 29.38 11.82 -56.35
CA PRO A 198 28.56 11.35 -57.49
C PRO A 198 27.28 10.61 -57.08
N GLU A 199 27.34 9.82 -56.01
CA GLU A 199 26.21 9.09 -55.43
C GLU A 199 25.07 10.01 -54.93
N HIS A 200 25.37 11.27 -54.62
CA HIS A 200 24.41 12.24 -54.08
C HIS A 200 23.99 13.32 -55.09
N TYR A 201 24.39 13.24 -56.37
CA TYR A 201 24.03 14.25 -57.39
C TYR A 201 22.53 14.54 -57.52
N LYS A 202 21.67 13.52 -57.34
CA LYS A 202 20.21 13.73 -57.35
C LYS A 202 19.76 14.66 -56.21
N THR A 203 20.32 14.47 -55.02
CA THR A 203 20.03 15.30 -53.84
C THR A 203 20.50 16.73 -54.06
N PHE A 204 21.71 16.92 -54.58
CA PHE A 204 22.24 18.24 -54.91
C PHE A 204 21.42 18.97 -55.98
N ARG A 205 21.04 18.29 -57.07
CA ARG A 205 20.16 18.88 -58.10
C ARG A 205 18.81 19.32 -57.52
N LYS A 206 18.21 18.51 -56.64
CA LYS A 206 16.97 18.87 -55.95
C LYS A 206 17.18 20.11 -55.06
N TYR A 207 18.24 20.13 -54.28
CA TYR A 207 18.59 21.26 -53.42
C TYR A 207 18.76 22.56 -54.22
N VAL A 208 19.53 22.51 -55.31
CA VAL A 208 19.69 23.66 -56.21
C VAL A 208 18.36 24.09 -56.82
N SER A 209 17.53 23.16 -57.29
CA SER A 209 16.22 23.49 -57.87
C SER A 209 15.29 24.21 -56.89
N LEU A 210 15.31 23.81 -55.60
CA LEU A 210 14.54 24.48 -54.55
C LEU A 210 15.10 25.88 -54.24
N GLY A 211 16.42 26.03 -54.21
CA GLY A 211 17.07 27.32 -54.05
C GLY A 211 16.74 28.30 -55.19
N LEU A 212 16.68 27.81 -56.44
CA LEU A 212 16.25 28.61 -57.60
C LEU A 212 14.80 29.09 -57.50
N GLN A 213 13.93 28.31 -56.85
CA GLN A 213 12.52 28.64 -56.60
C GLN A 213 12.32 29.59 -55.41
N GLY A 214 13.40 30.07 -54.78
CA GLY A 214 13.35 30.96 -53.61
C GLY A 214 12.98 30.24 -52.30
N VAL A 215 13.00 28.91 -52.28
CA VAL A 215 12.78 28.12 -51.06
C VAL A 215 14.12 27.93 -50.36
N PHE A 216 14.42 28.83 -49.43
CA PHE A 216 15.67 28.82 -48.67
C PHE A 216 15.53 27.99 -47.40
N ASN A 217 16.01 26.75 -47.45
CA ASN A 217 16.08 25.87 -46.28
C ASN A 217 17.53 25.55 -45.93
N LYS A 218 17.87 25.67 -44.65
CA LYS A 218 19.07 25.03 -44.09
C LYS A 218 18.95 23.54 -44.35
N SER A 219 19.83 23.00 -45.18
CA SER A 219 19.83 21.59 -45.55
C SER A 219 21.14 20.95 -45.14
N GLN A 220 21.07 19.76 -44.56
CA GLN A 220 22.24 18.93 -44.33
C GLN A 220 22.53 18.13 -45.60
N LEU A 221 23.77 18.22 -46.09
CA LEU A 221 24.21 17.52 -47.30
C LEU A 221 25.59 16.89 -47.05
N THR A 222 25.80 15.72 -47.64
CA THR A 222 27.09 15.01 -47.62
C THR A 222 27.97 15.51 -48.74
N PHE A 223 29.18 15.97 -48.40
CA PHE A 223 30.19 16.47 -49.31
C PHE A 223 31.43 15.58 -49.33
N LYS A 224 32.25 15.77 -50.36
CA LYS A 224 33.51 15.07 -50.57
C LYS A 224 34.67 16.06 -50.52
N LYS A 225 35.67 15.78 -49.69
CA LYS A 225 36.95 16.51 -49.64
C LYS A 225 37.85 16.10 -50.81
N ALA A 226 38.83 16.94 -51.15
CA ALA A 226 39.79 16.66 -52.23
C ALA A 226 40.59 15.35 -52.03
N ASN A 227 40.87 14.99 -50.76
CA ASN A 227 41.53 13.72 -50.41
C ASN A 227 40.62 12.48 -50.53
N GLY A 228 39.32 12.67 -50.81
CA GLY A 228 38.34 11.60 -50.94
C GLY A 228 37.42 11.40 -49.74
N ASP A 229 37.70 12.00 -48.59
CA ASP A 229 36.90 11.83 -47.37
C ASP A 229 35.50 12.43 -47.52
N ARG A 230 34.53 11.86 -46.79
CA ARG A 230 33.17 12.39 -46.69
C ARG A 230 33.04 13.24 -45.44
N PHE A 231 32.28 14.33 -45.55
CA PHE A 231 31.90 15.16 -44.41
C PHE A 231 30.48 15.68 -44.58
N GLU A 232 29.83 15.97 -43.47
CA GLU A 232 28.47 16.49 -43.43
C GLU A 232 28.52 18.00 -43.23
N ALA A 233 27.88 18.76 -44.13
CA ALA A 233 27.79 20.21 -43.99
C ALA A 233 26.34 20.68 -43.96
N ALA A 234 26.07 21.66 -43.09
CA ALA A 234 24.86 22.45 -43.15
C ALA A 234 25.05 23.55 -44.19
N VAL A 235 24.13 23.61 -45.16
CA VAL A 235 24.20 24.57 -46.27
C VAL A 235 22.96 25.46 -46.27
N ALA A 236 23.22 26.76 -46.39
CA ALA A 236 22.19 27.76 -46.60
C ALA A 236 22.47 28.50 -47.90
N ASN A 237 21.43 28.75 -48.69
CA ASN A 237 21.52 29.53 -49.93
C ASN A 237 20.83 30.86 -49.75
N ALA A 238 21.30 31.88 -50.44
CA ALA A 238 20.59 33.14 -50.62
C ALA A 238 20.77 33.63 -52.07
N LYS A 239 19.77 34.34 -52.58
CA LYS A 239 19.80 34.97 -53.90
C LYS A 239 20.46 36.34 -53.79
N ILE A 240 21.34 36.68 -54.73
CA ILE A 240 21.91 38.02 -54.88
C ILE A 240 21.13 38.74 -55.96
N THR A 241 20.62 39.94 -55.66
CA THR A 241 19.86 40.78 -56.58
C THR A 241 20.55 42.11 -56.86
N ASN A 242 20.29 42.69 -58.02
CA ASN A 242 20.66 44.08 -58.32
C ASN A 242 19.64 45.07 -57.70
N SER A 243 19.84 46.37 -57.95
CA SER A 243 18.95 47.45 -57.48
C SER A 243 17.54 47.43 -58.09
N GLN A 244 17.30 46.57 -59.09
CA GLN A 244 16.00 46.35 -59.75
C GLN A 244 15.37 45.00 -59.35
N GLU A 245 15.88 44.35 -58.29
CA GLU A 245 15.46 43.03 -57.78
C GLU A 245 15.69 41.84 -58.73
N GLU A 246 16.41 42.04 -59.84
CA GLU A 246 16.76 40.96 -60.76
C GLU A 246 17.86 40.07 -60.16
N THR A 247 17.73 38.74 -60.33
CA THR A 247 18.76 37.80 -59.87
C THR A 247 20.05 37.98 -60.65
N ILE A 248 21.13 38.31 -59.96
CA ILE A 248 22.47 38.37 -60.57
C ILE A 248 23.37 37.21 -60.15
N GLY A 249 22.98 36.47 -59.10
CA GLY A 249 23.71 35.29 -58.65
C GLY A 249 23.14 34.68 -57.38
N TYR A 250 23.90 33.76 -56.81
CA TYR A 250 23.55 33.04 -55.58
C TYR A 250 24.77 32.96 -54.67
N VAL A 251 24.56 33.03 -53.37
CA VAL A 251 25.58 32.75 -52.36
C VAL A 251 25.15 31.55 -51.54
N SER A 252 26.07 30.63 -51.29
CA SER A 252 25.84 29.51 -50.38
C SER A 252 26.89 29.51 -49.28
N THR A 253 26.45 29.36 -48.03
CA THR A 253 27.34 29.15 -46.88
C THR A 253 27.36 27.68 -46.46
N PHE A 254 28.49 27.22 -45.93
CA PHE A 254 28.78 25.85 -45.53
C PHE A 254 29.35 25.86 -44.11
N VAL A 255 28.78 25.02 -43.25
CA VAL A 255 29.30 24.75 -41.91
C VAL A 255 29.51 23.26 -41.77
N ASP A 256 30.75 22.82 -41.53
CA ASP A 256 31.03 21.41 -41.21
C ASP A 256 30.36 21.06 -39.88
N ILE A 257 29.43 20.09 -39.92
CA ILE A 257 28.68 19.62 -38.77
C ILE A 257 29.00 18.15 -38.45
N SER A 258 30.06 17.59 -39.05
CA SER A 258 30.42 16.17 -38.93
C SER A 258 30.66 15.76 -37.47
N GLU A 259 31.44 16.54 -36.71
CA GLU A 259 31.69 16.27 -35.28
C GLU A 259 30.42 16.42 -34.45
N ARG A 260 29.61 17.45 -34.73
CA ARG A 260 28.35 17.67 -34.03
C ARG A 260 27.38 16.51 -34.24
N LEU A 261 27.29 15.98 -35.46
CA LEU A 261 26.45 14.83 -35.78
C LEU A 261 26.98 13.54 -35.17
N LYS A 262 28.30 13.32 -35.15
CA LYS A 262 28.91 12.19 -34.42
C LYS A 262 28.51 12.23 -32.95
N PHE A 263 28.70 13.38 -32.29
CA PHE A 263 28.34 13.55 -30.89
C PHE A 263 26.82 13.38 -30.65
N GLN A 264 25.98 13.93 -31.55
CA GLN A 264 24.52 13.79 -31.46
C GLN A 264 24.08 12.33 -31.62
N ASN A 265 24.67 11.59 -32.56
CA ASN A 265 24.40 10.18 -32.76
C ASN A 265 24.88 9.34 -31.57
N GLU A 266 26.07 9.61 -31.04
CA GLU A 266 26.56 8.95 -29.82
C GLU A 266 25.64 9.18 -28.61
N LEU A 267 25.15 10.42 -28.43
CA LEU A 267 24.17 10.73 -27.39
C LEU A 267 22.84 10.01 -27.62
N LYS A 268 22.38 9.93 -28.87
CA LYS A 268 21.15 9.23 -29.22
C LYS A 268 21.28 7.74 -28.93
N ASP A 269 22.37 7.10 -29.33
CA ASP A 269 22.64 5.69 -29.06
C ASP A 269 22.73 5.41 -27.56
N LYS A 270 23.41 6.27 -26.79
CA LYS A 270 23.44 6.18 -25.31
C LYS A 270 22.04 6.31 -24.72
N SER A 271 21.23 7.25 -25.20
CA SER A 271 19.85 7.45 -24.75
C SER A 271 18.95 6.26 -25.07
N GLU A 272 19.06 5.68 -26.27
CA GLU A 272 18.31 4.49 -26.68
C GLU A 272 18.67 3.27 -25.83
N ARG A 273 19.97 3.06 -25.55
CA ARG A 273 20.43 1.99 -24.64
C ARG A 273 19.90 2.18 -23.22
N ALA A 274 19.93 3.40 -22.69
CA ALA A 274 19.38 3.72 -21.38
C ALA A 274 17.85 3.50 -21.32
N LEU A 275 17.12 3.89 -22.38
CA LEU A 275 15.68 3.67 -22.49
C LEU A 275 15.33 2.18 -22.57
N ASN A 276 16.10 1.39 -23.34
CA ASN A 276 15.92 -0.06 -23.43
C ASN A 276 16.07 -0.72 -22.05
N ARG A 277 17.12 -0.38 -21.30
CA ARG A 277 17.34 -0.86 -19.92
C ARG A 277 16.16 -0.51 -19.01
N LYS A 278 15.67 0.73 -19.08
CA LYS A 278 14.49 1.17 -18.32
C LYS A 278 13.23 0.36 -18.67
N ASN A 279 12.99 0.11 -19.96
CA ASN A 279 11.85 -0.68 -20.43
C ASN A 279 11.93 -2.14 -19.98
N VAL A 280 13.13 -2.72 -19.96
CA VAL A 280 13.37 -4.06 -19.40
C VAL A 280 13.02 -4.09 -17.91
N ILE A 281 13.46 -3.10 -17.12
CA ILE A 281 13.08 -3.01 -15.69
C ILE A 281 11.55 -2.98 -15.53
N LEU A 282 10.85 -2.15 -16.30
CA LEU A 282 9.38 -2.06 -16.24
C LEU A 282 8.70 -3.38 -16.61
N LYS A 283 9.20 -4.07 -17.64
CA LYS A 283 8.71 -5.40 -18.03
C LYS A 283 8.91 -6.42 -16.91
N LEU A 284 10.07 -6.39 -16.24
CA LEU A 284 10.39 -7.32 -15.16
C LEU A 284 9.56 -7.06 -13.88
N VAL A 285 9.27 -5.79 -13.55
CA VAL A 285 8.37 -5.44 -12.44
C VAL A 285 6.97 -6.04 -12.65
N ASN A 286 6.47 -6.04 -13.89
CA ASN A 286 5.14 -6.56 -14.21
C ASN A 286 5.03 -8.09 -14.14
N LEU A 287 6.15 -8.81 -14.07
CA LEU A 287 6.16 -10.28 -13.93
C LEU A 287 6.00 -10.74 -12.46
N ILE A 288 6.04 -9.81 -11.50
CA ILE A 288 6.00 -10.13 -10.07
C ILE A 288 4.59 -10.60 -9.69
N GLY A 289 4.44 -11.91 -9.45
CA GLY A 289 3.16 -12.58 -9.16
C GLY A 289 2.93 -13.85 -9.99
N GLU A 290 3.74 -14.07 -11.03
CA GLU A 290 3.78 -15.34 -11.77
C GLU A 290 4.58 -16.43 -11.02
N ASP A 291 4.66 -17.61 -11.62
CA ASP A 291 5.49 -18.73 -11.16
C ASP A 291 6.94 -18.29 -10.91
N PHE A 292 7.45 -18.56 -9.71
CA PHE A 292 8.75 -18.06 -9.25
C PHE A 292 9.92 -18.45 -10.17
N ASP A 293 9.95 -19.71 -10.63
CA ASP A 293 11.04 -20.19 -11.48
C ASP A 293 10.98 -19.54 -12.87
N LYS A 294 9.76 -19.31 -13.38
CA LYS A 294 9.54 -18.58 -14.63
C LYS A 294 9.96 -17.11 -14.53
N VAL A 295 9.66 -16.46 -13.41
CA VAL A 295 10.08 -15.07 -13.15
C VAL A 295 11.60 -14.95 -13.14
N LEU A 296 12.29 -15.84 -12.42
CA LEU A 296 13.75 -15.83 -12.37
C LEU A 296 14.37 -16.00 -13.77
N LYS A 297 13.89 -16.96 -14.56
CA LYS A 297 14.36 -17.18 -15.94
C LYS A 297 14.19 -15.96 -16.83
N ASN A 298 13.03 -15.31 -16.75
CA ASN A 298 12.75 -14.10 -17.53
C ASN A 298 13.64 -12.92 -17.10
N ILE A 299 13.92 -12.80 -15.80
CA ILE A 299 14.81 -11.76 -15.27
C ILE A 299 16.22 -11.95 -15.84
N ILE A 300 16.81 -13.14 -15.70
CA ILE A 300 18.19 -13.38 -16.15
C ILE A 300 18.34 -13.27 -17.66
N SER A 301 17.36 -13.75 -18.46
CA SER A 301 17.43 -13.65 -19.92
C SER A 301 17.30 -12.20 -20.40
N SER A 302 16.39 -11.43 -19.82
CA SER A 302 16.17 -10.03 -20.20
C SER A 302 17.34 -9.15 -19.75
N ALA A 303 17.91 -9.42 -18.57
CA ALA A 303 19.07 -8.71 -18.07
C ALA A 303 20.33 -9.02 -18.90
N ALA A 304 20.50 -10.27 -19.35
CA ALA A 304 21.58 -10.66 -20.26
C ALA A 304 21.52 -9.87 -21.58
N GLN A 305 20.33 -9.79 -22.18
CA GLN A 305 20.11 -9.02 -23.41
C GLN A 305 20.33 -7.52 -23.20
N ALA A 306 19.86 -6.95 -22.09
CA ALA A 306 19.95 -5.51 -21.82
C ALA A 306 21.39 -5.01 -21.54
N LEU A 307 22.24 -5.87 -20.99
CA LEU A 307 23.66 -5.60 -20.78
C LEU A 307 24.53 -6.15 -21.91
N GLU A 308 23.96 -6.86 -22.89
CA GLU A 308 24.73 -7.51 -23.97
C GLU A 308 25.84 -8.40 -23.39
N VAL A 309 25.50 -9.18 -22.35
CA VAL A 309 26.39 -10.15 -21.72
C VAL A 309 25.96 -11.55 -22.12
N LYS A 310 26.94 -12.44 -22.29
CA LYS A 310 26.67 -13.80 -22.74
C LYS A 310 26.04 -14.66 -21.63
N ARG A 311 26.33 -14.33 -20.37
CA ARG A 311 25.94 -15.13 -19.21
C ARG A 311 25.41 -14.29 -18.06
N VAL A 312 24.27 -14.73 -17.52
CA VAL A 312 23.70 -14.21 -16.27
C VAL A 312 23.22 -15.37 -15.42
N SER A 313 23.61 -15.41 -14.15
CA SER A 313 23.23 -16.47 -13.22
C SER A 313 22.85 -15.94 -11.85
N ILE A 314 21.94 -16.66 -11.18
CA ILE A 314 21.53 -16.41 -9.80
C ILE A 314 22.01 -17.58 -8.96
N TRP A 315 22.83 -17.28 -7.97
CA TRP A 315 23.39 -18.21 -7.00
C TRP A 315 22.72 -18.00 -5.65
N LYS A 316 22.56 -19.07 -4.87
CA LYS A 316 21.91 -19.06 -3.56
C LYS A 316 22.84 -19.62 -2.49
N PHE A 317 22.90 -18.96 -1.34
CA PHE A 317 23.61 -19.45 -0.16
C PHE A 317 22.91 -20.66 0.47
N ASN A 318 23.70 -21.58 1.02
CA ASN A 318 23.21 -22.60 1.95
C ASN A 318 22.83 -21.97 3.32
N GLU A 319 22.35 -22.77 4.28
CA GLU A 319 21.80 -22.19 5.51
C GLU A 319 22.79 -21.45 6.39
N ASP A 320 24.04 -21.93 6.42
CA ASP A 320 25.14 -21.39 7.23
C ASP A 320 26.02 -20.42 6.44
N GLU A 321 25.65 -20.08 5.20
CA GLU A 321 26.37 -19.19 4.30
C GLU A 321 27.82 -19.63 3.97
N THR A 322 28.09 -20.92 4.13
CA THR A 322 29.40 -21.54 3.86
C THR A 322 29.55 -22.02 2.42
N GLN A 323 28.46 -22.08 1.65
CA GLN A 323 28.46 -22.51 0.24
C GLN A 323 27.42 -21.72 -0.57
N ILE A 324 27.66 -21.57 -1.87
CA ILE A 324 26.68 -21.11 -2.85
C ILE A 324 26.43 -22.15 -3.94
N HIS A 325 25.19 -22.30 -4.37
CA HIS A 325 24.79 -23.16 -5.49
C HIS A 325 24.03 -22.36 -6.55
N CYS A 326 24.20 -22.72 -7.81
CA CYS A 326 23.50 -22.04 -8.90
C CYS A 326 22.02 -22.43 -8.89
N LEU A 327 21.14 -21.44 -8.71
CA LEU A 327 19.69 -21.62 -8.70
C LEU A 327 19.11 -21.58 -10.12
N SER A 328 19.58 -20.65 -10.93
CA SER A 328 19.14 -20.47 -12.32
C SER A 328 20.19 -19.71 -13.11
N ALA A 329 20.34 -20.03 -14.39
CA ALA A 329 21.28 -19.36 -15.26
C ALA A 329 20.80 -19.30 -16.70
N TYR A 330 21.34 -18.34 -17.43
CA TYR A 330 21.03 -18.09 -18.83
C TYR A 330 22.32 -17.88 -19.62
N HIS A 331 22.35 -18.51 -20.80
CA HIS A 331 23.46 -18.43 -21.75
C HIS A 331 22.94 -18.10 -23.15
N LEU A 332 23.56 -17.13 -23.82
CA LEU A 332 23.09 -16.64 -25.12
C LEU A 332 23.27 -17.67 -26.27
N GLN A 333 24.25 -18.56 -26.20
CA GLN A 333 24.61 -19.51 -27.29
C GLN A 333 24.09 -20.96 -27.11
N GLY A 334 23.18 -21.22 -26.17
CA GLY A 334 22.53 -22.54 -26.01
C GLY A 334 22.83 -23.25 -24.68
N ASP A 335 21.84 -24.03 -24.24
CA ASP A 335 21.66 -24.62 -22.91
C ASP A 335 22.74 -25.66 -22.52
N GLU A 336 23.63 -25.31 -21.58
CA GLU A 336 24.15 -26.25 -20.57
C GLU A 336 24.86 -25.53 -19.40
N PHE A 337 24.28 -24.44 -18.88
CA PHE A 337 24.70 -23.94 -17.55
C PHE A 337 23.69 -24.36 -16.49
N LYS A 338 23.60 -25.67 -16.26
CA LYS A 338 23.24 -26.17 -14.93
C LYS A 338 24.55 -26.51 -14.25
N ASN A 339 25.26 -25.50 -13.77
CA ASN A 339 26.40 -25.81 -12.92
C ASN A 339 25.83 -26.39 -11.61
N SER A 340 25.84 -27.72 -11.49
CA SER A 340 25.56 -28.43 -10.24
C SER A 340 26.74 -28.33 -9.26
N GLU A 341 27.74 -27.51 -9.58
CA GLU A 341 28.87 -27.22 -8.71
C GLU A 341 28.44 -26.30 -7.57
N GLU A 342 28.73 -26.73 -6.34
CA GLU A 342 28.68 -25.90 -5.15
C GLU A 342 30.03 -25.21 -4.96
N LEU A 343 30.04 -23.89 -4.79
CA LEU A 343 31.25 -23.15 -4.45
C LEU A 343 31.29 -22.94 -2.94
N GLU A 344 32.32 -23.47 -2.28
CA GLU A 344 32.51 -23.26 -0.84
C GLU A 344 33.16 -21.90 -0.57
N THR A 345 32.60 -21.11 0.35
CA THR A 345 33.07 -19.76 0.64
C THR A 345 34.48 -19.72 1.22
N LYS A 346 34.87 -20.76 1.97
CA LYS A 346 36.22 -20.94 2.54
C LYS A 346 37.31 -21.03 1.47
N ASN A 347 36.98 -21.50 0.27
CA ASN A 347 37.95 -21.63 -0.83
C ASN A 347 38.22 -20.27 -1.50
N TYR A 348 37.34 -19.28 -1.25
CA TYR A 348 37.34 -17.98 -1.93
C TYR A 348 37.13 -16.79 -0.96
N PRO A 349 37.87 -16.70 0.16
CA PRO A 349 37.56 -15.78 1.25
C PRO A 349 37.63 -14.30 0.84
N ASN A 350 38.55 -13.93 -0.07
CA ASN A 350 38.69 -12.55 -0.53
C ASN A 350 37.50 -12.08 -1.39
N TYR A 351 36.95 -12.97 -2.23
CA TYR A 351 35.78 -12.68 -3.04
C TYR A 351 34.55 -12.47 -2.14
N PHE A 352 34.26 -13.44 -1.26
CA PHE A 352 33.11 -13.34 -0.37
C PHE A 352 33.23 -12.19 0.61
N LYS A 353 34.43 -11.89 1.13
CA LYS A 353 34.66 -10.68 1.93
C LYS A 353 34.30 -9.41 1.16
N LYS A 354 34.80 -9.25 -0.08
CA LYS A 354 34.47 -8.10 -0.94
C LYS A 354 32.95 -8.03 -1.20
N LEU A 355 32.30 -9.16 -1.45
CA LEU A 355 30.86 -9.26 -1.69
C LEU A 355 30.03 -8.87 -0.44
N TYR A 356 30.41 -9.34 0.75
CA TYR A 356 29.70 -9.00 2.00
C TYR A 356 29.90 -7.53 2.38
N ASP A 357 31.11 -7.00 2.21
CA ASP A 357 31.46 -5.62 2.57
C ASP A 357 30.86 -4.60 1.58
N LYS A 358 31.07 -4.81 0.27
CA LYS A 358 30.73 -3.84 -0.77
C LYS A 358 29.38 -4.08 -1.43
N LYS A 359 28.77 -5.26 -1.24
CA LYS A 359 27.53 -5.72 -1.91
C LYS A 359 27.61 -5.85 -3.43
N ILE A 360 28.67 -5.35 -4.05
CA ILE A 360 28.96 -5.44 -5.47
C ILE A 360 30.43 -5.82 -5.64
N VAL A 361 30.70 -6.81 -6.50
CA VAL A 361 32.05 -7.17 -6.93
C VAL A 361 32.16 -6.89 -8.42
N LYS A 362 32.91 -5.85 -8.76
CA LYS A 362 33.14 -5.42 -10.14
C LYS A 362 34.58 -5.71 -10.54
N ILE A 363 34.75 -6.46 -11.63
CA ILE A 363 36.06 -6.82 -12.16
C ILE A 363 36.02 -6.66 -13.68
N ASN A 364 36.82 -5.72 -14.16
CA ASN A 364 36.96 -5.46 -15.59
C ASN A 364 37.92 -6.48 -16.24
N ASP A 365 38.97 -6.90 -15.53
CA ASP A 365 39.96 -7.87 -16.03
C ASP A 365 40.16 -8.98 -14.99
N CYS A 366 39.60 -10.15 -15.29
CA CYS A 366 39.71 -11.34 -14.45
C CYS A 366 41.14 -11.89 -14.38
N ALA A 367 41.94 -11.77 -15.43
CA ALA A 367 43.31 -12.30 -15.49
C ALA A 367 44.22 -11.58 -14.48
N ASN A 368 44.08 -10.26 -14.35
CA ASN A 368 44.86 -9.41 -13.44
C ASN A 368 44.22 -9.18 -12.05
N SER A 369 43.16 -9.92 -11.71
CA SER A 369 42.47 -9.78 -10.43
C SER A 369 43.20 -10.43 -9.24
N ASP A 370 42.94 -9.95 -8.02
CA ASP A 370 43.49 -10.50 -6.75
C ASP A 370 42.89 -11.86 -6.33
N PHE A 371 42.22 -12.57 -7.24
CA PHE A 371 41.62 -13.86 -6.92
C PHE A 371 42.66 -14.97 -6.77
N ASN A 372 42.35 -15.96 -5.93
CA ASN A 372 43.18 -17.15 -5.79
C ASN A 372 43.29 -17.86 -7.15
N ASN A 373 44.48 -18.39 -7.46
CA ASN A 373 44.75 -19.14 -8.69
C ASN A 373 43.80 -20.33 -8.84
N ASP A 374 43.37 -20.95 -7.73
CA ASP A 374 42.40 -22.03 -7.77
C ASP A 374 41.03 -21.57 -8.33
N TYR A 375 40.54 -20.38 -7.94
CA TYR A 375 39.27 -19.82 -8.46
C TYR A 375 39.37 -19.46 -9.94
N LYS A 376 40.50 -18.89 -10.34
CA LYS A 376 40.78 -18.56 -11.73
C LYS A 376 40.74 -19.83 -12.58
N ASN A 377 41.50 -20.85 -12.20
CA ASN A 377 41.59 -22.10 -12.95
C ASN A 377 40.27 -22.90 -12.93
N SER A 378 39.59 -22.99 -11.78
CA SER A 378 38.43 -23.88 -11.62
C SER A 378 37.13 -23.30 -12.16
N TYR A 379 36.98 -21.98 -12.18
CA TYR A 379 35.73 -21.31 -12.57
C TYR A 379 35.94 -20.32 -13.72
N LEU A 380 36.80 -19.31 -13.56
CA LEU A 380 36.92 -18.24 -14.57
C LEU A 380 37.47 -18.76 -15.90
N ASP A 381 38.60 -19.47 -15.88
CA ASP A 381 39.27 -20.01 -17.08
C ASP A 381 38.46 -21.13 -17.72
N LYS A 382 37.88 -22.01 -16.89
CA LYS A 382 36.99 -23.10 -17.34
C LYS A 382 35.83 -22.57 -18.19
N PHE A 383 35.29 -21.42 -17.82
CA PHE A 383 34.15 -20.80 -18.49
C PHE A 383 34.53 -19.62 -19.39
N GLY A 384 35.83 -19.34 -19.57
CA GLY A 384 36.32 -18.25 -20.41
C GLY A 384 35.86 -16.86 -19.96
N ILE A 385 35.67 -16.63 -18.66
CA ILE A 385 35.14 -15.37 -18.13
C ILE A 385 36.27 -14.32 -18.06
N THR A 386 36.17 -13.28 -18.87
CA THR A 386 37.16 -12.19 -18.95
C THR A 386 36.83 -11.02 -18.04
N SER A 387 35.53 -10.77 -17.80
CA SER A 387 35.05 -9.70 -16.93
C SER A 387 33.76 -10.12 -16.22
N MET A 388 33.55 -9.62 -15.00
CA MET A 388 32.38 -9.96 -14.19
C MET A 388 31.86 -8.79 -13.37
N LEU A 389 30.54 -8.77 -13.19
CA LEU A 389 29.83 -7.86 -12.30
C LEU A 389 28.86 -8.69 -11.46
N ASP A 390 29.15 -8.79 -10.18
CA ASP A 390 28.35 -9.57 -9.24
C ASP A 390 27.67 -8.65 -8.26
N VAL A 391 26.39 -8.89 -8.05
CA VAL A 391 25.54 -8.07 -7.19
C VAL A 391 24.88 -8.95 -6.15
N PHE A 392 24.99 -8.56 -4.90
CA PHE A 392 24.40 -9.26 -3.77
C PHE A 392 22.87 -9.22 -3.81
N VAL A 393 22.25 -10.39 -3.64
CA VAL A 393 20.79 -10.54 -3.56
C VAL A 393 20.39 -10.71 -2.10
N LYS A 394 19.61 -9.75 -1.60
CA LYS A 394 19.11 -9.76 -0.22
C LYS A 394 17.91 -10.70 -0.09
N GLY A 395 17.89 -11.52 0.96
CA GLY A 395 16.70 -12.26 1.39
C GLY A 395 16.00 -11.58 2.56
N LEU A 396 14.87 -12.15 3.01
CA LEU A 396 14.01 -11.60 4.06
C LEU A 396 14.71 -11.52 5.44
N LYS A 397 15.37 -12.60 5.85
CA LYS A 397 16.03 -12.73 7.17
C LYS A 397 17.55 -12.88 7.09
N LYS A 398 18.00 -13.58 6.06
CA LYS A 398 19.40 -13.87 5.78
C LYS A 398 19.71 -13.51 4.32
N PRO A 399 20.97 -13.28 3.95
CA PRO A 399 21.34 -13.14 2.56
C PRO A 399 20.83 -14.31 1.73
N PHE A 400 20.30 -13.99 0.56
CA PHE A 400 19.79 -15.01 -0.32
C PHE A 400 20.91 -15.56 -1.19
N GLY A 401 21.72 -14.68 -1.79
CA GLY A 401 22.59 -15.11 -2.85
C GLY A 401 23.29 -13.99 -3.60
N VAL A 402 23.68 -14.28 -4.84
CA VAL A 402 24.40 -13.39 -5.74
C VAL A 402 23.81 -13.48 -7.15
N LEU A 403 23.66 -12.35 -7.81
CA LEU A 403 23.34 -12.24 -9.22
C LEU A 403 24.64 -11.90 -9.96
N CYS A 404 25.09 -12.80 -10.82
CA CYS A 404 26.36 -12.71 -11.52
C CYS A 404 26.13 -12.39 -13.00
N PHE A 405 26.83 -11.38 -13.50
CA PHE A 405 26.87 -11.00 -14.91
C PHE A 405 28.28 -11.26 -15.44
N GLU A 406 28.40 -12.12 -16.46
CA GLU A 406 29.68 -12.63 -16.93
C GLU A 406 29.86 -12.35 -18.43
N HIS A 407 31.03 -11.81 -18.78
CA HIS A 407 31.47 -11.54 -20.15
C HIS A 407 32.63 -12.45 -20.53
N LEU A 408 32.69 -12.91 -21.79
CA LEU A 408 33.53 -14.05 -22.21
C LEU A 408 34.46 -13.74 -23.38
N ASP A 409 34.46 -12.51 -23.90
CA ASP A 409 35.20 -12.15 -25.11
C ASP A 409 36.44 -11.32 -24.75
N ASP A 410 36.34 -10.01 -24.86
CA ASP A 410 37.43 -9.09 -24.54
C ASP A 410 37.29 -8.58 -23.10
N ILE A 411 38.25 -7.77 -22.66
CA ILE A 411 38.15 -7.04 -21.40
C ILE A 411 37.03 -6.00 -21.54
N ARG A 412 36.04 -6.07 -20.64
CA ARG A 412 34.93 -5.12 -20.56
C ARG A 412 35.09 -4.19 -19.37
N GLU A 413 34.97 -2.89 -19.62
CA GLU A 413 34.80 -1.91 -18.54
C GLU A 413 33.33 -1.74 -18.17
N TRP A 414 33.00 -1.99 -16.90
CA TRP A 414 31.65 -1.79 -16.37
C TRP A 414 31.40 -0.32 -16.03
N THR A 415 30.41 0.27 -16.69
CA THR A 415 29.99 1.65 -16.45
C THR A 415 29.13 1.80 -15.18
N PRO A 416 29.09 2.98 -14.54
CA PRO A 416 28.23 3.20 -13.37
C PRO A 416 26.74 2.95 -13.63
N GLU A 417 26.26 3.22 -14.85
CA GLU A 417 24.88 2.97 -15.26
C GLU A 417 24.55 1.47 -15.33
N GLU A 418 25.50 0.64 -15.75
CA GLU A 418 25.34 -0.82 -15.80
C GLU A 418 25.36 -1.42 -14.39
N GLU A 419 26.21 -0.89 -13.50
CA GLU A 419 26.22 -1.25 -12.09
C GLU A 419 24.88 -0.92 -11.41
N GLN A 420 24.31 0.27 -11.69
CA GLN A 420 23.00 0.66 -11.19
C GLN A 420 21.88 -0.23 -11.75
N PHE A 421 21.95 -0.57 -13.04
CA PHE A 421 21.00 -1.50 -13.66
C PHE A 421 21.06 -2.88 -12.99
N ALA A 422 22.26 -3.46 -12.85
CA ALA A 422 22.48 -4.74 -12.19
C ALA A 422 21.97 -4.75 -10.74
N THR A 423 22.21 -3.65 -10.01
CA THR A 423 21.69 -3.44 -8.65
C THR A 423 20.17 -3.42 -8.61
N THR A 424 19.54 -2.75 -9.57
CA THR A 424 18.07 -2.72 -9.69
C THR A 424 17.51 -4.11 -9.98
N VAL A 425 18.14 -4.86 -10.89
CA VAL A 425 17.75 -6.24 -11.21
C VAL A 425 17.88 -7.15 -9.99
N ALA A 426 18.97 -7.05 -9.22
CA ALA A 426 19.13 -7.80 -7.96
C ALA A 426 18.03 -7.46 -6.95
N GLY A 427 17.62 -6.18 -6.85
CA GLY A 427 16.48 -5.76 -6.04
C GLY A 427 15.15 -6.38 -6.48
N LEU A 428 14.92 -6.53 -7.79
CA LEU A 428 13.75 -7.24 -8.33
C LEU A 428 13.77 -8.72 -8.01
N VAL A 429 14.94 -9.37 -8.08
CA VAL A 429 15.12 -10.77 -7.67
C VAL A 429 14.81 -10.91 -6.18
N SER A 430 15.33 -10.02 -5.32
CA SER A 430 15.01 -9.97 -3.89
C SER A 430 13.50 -9.88 -3.63
N LEU A 431 12.81 -9.01 -4.36
CA LEU A 431 11.36 -8.84 -4.24
C LEU A 431 10.59 -10.08 -4.70
N ALA A 432 11.02 -10.73 -5.78
CA ALA A 432 10.43 -11.98 -6.27
C ALA A 432 10.57 -13.11 -5.24
N ILE A 433 11.74 -13.22 -4.59
CA ILE A 433 12.00 -14.18 -3.51
C ILE A 433 11.09 -13.92 -2.32
N GLU A 434 11.02 -12.66 -1.86
CA GLU A 434 10.16 -12.28 -0.74
C GLU A 434 8.70 -12.62 -1.01
N ASN A 435 8.20 -12.36 -2.22
CA ASN A 435 6.83 -12.68 -2.59
C ASN A 435 6.56 -14.20 -2.61
N ALA A 436 7.51 -15.00 -3.11
CA ALA A 436 7.40 -16.46 -3.11
C ALA A 436 7.37 -17.03 -1.68
N GLU A 437 8.24 -16.54 -0.79
CA GLU A 437 8.25 -16.94 0.63
C GLU A 437 6.96 -16.54 1.34
N ARG A 438 6.48 -15.30 1.14
CA ARG A 438 5.20 -14.83 1.69
C ARG A 438 4.03 -15.69 1.23
N THR A 439 3.99 -16.06 -0.05
CA THR A 439 2.94 -16.93 -0.61
C THR A 439 2.94 -18.31 0.05
N LYS A 440 4.13 -18.89 0.29
CA LYS A 440 4.27 -20.18 0.99
C LYS A 440 3.79 -20.10 2.44
N ILE A 441 4.14 -19.01 3.15
CA ILE A 441 3.71 -18.76 4.53
C ILE A 441 2.18 -18.60 4.59
N GLN A 442 1.59 -17.81 3.69
CA GLN A 442 0.14 -17.62 3.63
C GLN A 442 -0.62 -18.93 3.39
N LYS A 443 -0.16 -19.77 2.45
CA LYS A 443 -0.76 -21.10 2.22
C LYS A 443 -0.73 -21.96 3.49
N LYS A 444 0.42 -22.01 4.18
CA LYS A 444 0.55 -22.75 5.44
C LYS A 444 -0.36 -22.20 6.55
N LEU A 445 -0.48 -20.88 6.65
CA LEU A 445 -1.36 -20.21 7.61
C LEU A 445 -2.84 -20.56 7.36
N ILE A 446 -3.28 -20.53 6.11
CA ILE A 446 -4.65 -20.89 5.71
C ILE A 446 -4.96 -22.35 6.10
N GLU A 447 -4.06 -23.28 5.78
CA GLU A 447 -4.24 -24.69 6.13
C GLU A 447 -4.29 -24.90 7.65
N THR A 448 -3.41 -24.21 8.38
CA THR A 448 -3.34 -24.30 9.85
C THR A 448 -4.61 -23.71 10.50
N ASN A 449 -5.09 -22.57 10.02
CA ASN A 449 -6.34 -21.96 10.49
C ASN A 449 -7.55 -22.86 10.22
N LYS A 450 -7.58 -23.54 9.07
CA LYS A 450 -8.64 -24.53 8.77
C LYS A 450 -8.61 -25.69 9.77
N LYS A 451 -7.43 -26.23 10.08
CA LYS A 451 -7.27 -27.28 11.11
C LYS A 451 -7.68 -26.80 12.50
N LEU A 452 -7.28 -25.58 12.88
CA LEU A 452 -7.64 -24.98 14.17
C LEU A 452 -9.15 -24.76 14.29
N SER A 453 -9.80 -24.29 13.21
CA SER A 453 -11.26 -24.10 13.20
C SER A 453 -12.00 -25.42 13.41
N LEU A 454 -11.56 -26.50 12.78
CA LEU A 454 -12.15 -27.83 12.96
C LEU A 454 -11.95 -28.35 14.39
N ALA A 455 -10.74 -28.21 14.94
CA ALA A 455 -10.46 -28.60 16.32
C ALA A 455 -11.30 -27.79 17.33
N ASN A 456 -11.52 -26.50 17.07
CA ASN A 456 -12.39 -25.66 17.92
C ASN A 456 -13.86 -26.06 17.82
N THR A 457 -14.36 -26.46 16.64
CA THR A 457 -15.73 -26.97 16.52
C THR A 457 -15.90 -28.27 17.30
N ASP A 458 -14.92 -29.19 17.20
CA ASP A 458 -14.94 -30.45 17.93
C ASP A 458 -14.89 -30.22 19.45
N LEU A 459 -14.00 -29.33 19.92
CA LEU A 459 -13.90 -28.96 21.34
C LEU A 459 -15.21 -28.36 21.87
N ASN A 460 -15.85 -27.48 21.10
CA ASN A 460 -17.13 -26.89 21.51
C ASN A 460 -18.24 -27.94 21.59
N GLN A 461 -18.25 -28.92 20.67
CA GLN A 461 -19.19 -30.02 20.71
C GLN A 461 -18.94 -30.91 21.95
N LEU A 462 -17.71 -31.35 22.18
CA LEU A 462 -17.34 -32.13 23.37
C LEU A 462 -17.68 -31.38 24.66
N LYS A 463 -17.40 -30.07 24.72
CA LYS A 463 -17.73 -29.24 25.88
C LYS A 463 -19.23 -29.24 26.15
N LYS A 464 -20.05 -29.10 25.10
CA LYS A 464 -21.52 -29.12 25.22
C LYS A 464 -22.03 -30.49 25.71
N GLU A 465 -21.47 -31.57 25.20
CA GLU A 465 -21.78 -32.94 25.66
C GLU A 465 -21.40 -33.14 27.13
N LEU A 466 -20.22 -32.66 27.54
CA LEU A 466 -19.73 -32.74 28.92
C LEU A 466 -20.58 -31.88 29.88
N GLU A 467 -21.02 -30.70 29.46
CA GLU A 467 -21.91 -29.84 30.23
C GLU A 467 -23.28 -30.51 30.42
N GLN A 468 -23.84 -31.14 29.38
CA GLN A 468 -25.09 -31.90 29.47
C GLN A 468 -24.95 -33.10 30.41
N GLN A 469 -23.85 -33.86 30.33
CA GLN A 469 -23.58 -34.96 31.26
C GLN A 469 -23.42 -34.46 32.70
N ASN A 470 -22.75 -33.33 32.93
CA ASN A 470 -22.61 -32.75 34.26
C ASN A 470 -23.95 -32.29 34.84
N VAL A 471 -24.84 -31.70 34.03
CA VAL A 471 -26.19 -31.34 34.48
C VAL A 471 -26.98 -32.59 34.86
N TYR A 472 -26.97 -33.61 34.00
CA TYR A 472 -27.64 -34.89 34.26
C TYR A 472 -27.12 -35.57 35.54
N LEU A 473 -25.80 -35.66 35.71
CA LEU A 473 -25.17 -36.25 36.90
C LEU A 473 -25.43 -35.44 38.17
N ARG A 474 -25.46 -34.10 38.10
CA ARG A 474 -25.82 -33.25 39.24
C ARG A 474 -27.29 -33.39 39.62
N GLU A 475 -28.18 -33.51 38.65
CA GLU A 475 -29.58 -33.82 38.90
C GLU A 475 -29.73 -35.19 39.55
N GLU A 476 -28.95 -36.19 39.12
CA GLU A 476 -28.93 -37.53 39.73
C GLU A 476 -28.39 -37.50 41.17
N ILE A 477 -27.29 -36.77 41.42
CA ILE A 477 -26.72 -36.60 42.77
C ILE A 477 -27.68 -35.87 43.72
N ASN A 478 -28.34 -34.80 43.25
CA ASN A 478 -29.36 -34.11 44.04
C ASN A 478 -30.55 -35.02 44.40
N LEU A 479 -30.84 -36.04 43.59
CA LEU A 479 -31.87 -37.04 43.89
C LEU A 479 -31.42 -38.07 44.94
N VAL A 480 -30.11 -38.33 45.04
CA VAL A 480 -29.49 -39.23 46.05
C VAL A 480 -29.49 -38.60 47.45
N PHE A 481 -29.33 -37.28 47.57
CA PHE A 481 -29.26 -36.60 48.88
C PHE A 481 -30.61 -36.45 49.63
N ASN A 482 -31.76 -36.74 49.01
CA ASN A 482 -33.09 -36.56 49.63
C ASN A 482 -33.56 -37.72 50.52
N TYR A 483 -32.73 -38.74 50.79
CA TYR A 483 -33.12 -39.86 51.66
C TYR A 483 -33.21 -39.45 53.14
N GLU A 484 -32.38 -38.50 53.58
CA GLU A 484 -32.30 -38.05 54.97
C GLU A 484 -33.49 -37.17 55.41
N GLU A 485 -34.50 -36.94 54.55
CA GLU A 485 -35.64 -36.04 54.81
C GLU A 485 -37.00 -36.74 55.01
N MET A 486 -37.10 -38.08 55.08
CA MET A 486 -38.39 -38.76 55.33
C MET A 486 -38.86 -38.57 56.78
N VAL A 487 -40.00 -37.89 56.96
CA VAL A 487 -40.64 -37.66 58.27
C VAL A 487 -41.95 -38.46 58.42
N TYR A 488 -42.17 -39.03 59.61
CA TYR A 488 -43.37 -39.79 59.97
C TYR A 488 -43.55 -39.84 61.50
N GLY A 489 -44.76 -40.17 61.97
CA GLY A 489 -45.07 -40.36 63.40
C GLY A 489 -46.05 -41.51 63.69
N SER A 490 -46.69 -42.07 62.67
CA SER A 490 -47.68 -43.14 62.79
C SER A 490 -47.05 -44.53 62.85
N ALA A 491 -47.64 -45.42 63.68
CA ALA A 491 -47.25 -46.82 63.74
C ALA A 491 -47.49 -47.55 62.41
N ALA A 492 -48.54 -47.17 61.67
CA ALA A 492 -48.87 -47.76 60.37
C ALA A 492 -47.76 -47.53 59.33
N PHE A 493 -47.15 -46.33 59.30
CA PHE A 493 -46.03 -46.05 58.40
C PHE A 493 -44.71 -46.66 58.90
N SER A 494 -44.54 -46.79 60.23
CA SER A 494 -43.40 -47.53 60.81
C SER A 494 -43.34 -48.99 60.35
N GLN A 495 -44.50 -49.65 60.21
CA GLN A 495 -44.56 -51.03 59.69
C GLN A 495 -44.09 -51.10 58.23
N VAL A 496 -44.49 -50.12 57.40
CA VAL A 496 -44.02 -50.02 56.01
C VAL A 496 -42.50 -49.90 55.94
N LEU A 497 -41.90 -49.07 56.80
CA LEU A 497 -40.43 -48.93 56.86
C LEU A 497 -39.74 -50.21 57.34
N THR A 498 -40.34 -50.94 58.29
CA THR A 498 -39.83 -52.25 58.73
C THR A 498 -39.81 -53.25 57.57
N ASP A 499 -40.84 -53.25 56.73
CA ASP A 499 -40.89 -54.12 55.54
C ASP A 499 -39.91 -53.67 54.45
N VAL A 500 -39.68 -52.36 54.32
CA VAL A 500 -38.64 -51.78 53.45
C VAL A 500 -37.25 -52.24 53.87
N GLU A 501 -36.91 -52.17 55.16
CA GLU A 501 -35.62 -52.61 55.69
C GLU A 501 -35.37 -54.10 55.39
N LYS A 502 -36.36 -54.95 55.67
CA LYS A 502 -36.26 -56.40 55.39
C LYS A 502 -36.03 -56.70 53.92
N VAL A 503 -36.77 -56.03 53.02
CA VAL A 503 -36.65 -56.33 51.59
C VAL A 503 -35.42 -55.67 50.97
N ALA A 504 -34.95 -54.54 51.50
CA ALA A 504 -33.83 -53.78 50.95
C ALA A 504 -32.55 -54.62 50.83
N GLU A 505 -32.30 -55.55 51.74
CA GLU A 505 -31.13 -56.46 51.74
C GLU A 505 -31.18 -57.52 50.63
N THR A 506 -32.33 -57.70 49.97
CA THR A 506 -32.54 -58.72 48.94
C THR A 506 -32.57 -58.14 47.52
N ASP A 507 -32.39 -59.01 46.52
CA ASP A 507 -32.61 -58.66 45.09
C ASP A 507 -34.06 -58.91 44.63
N ALA A 508 -35.00 -59.19 45.55
CA ALA A 508 -36.38 -59.46 45.21
C ALA A 508 -37.08 -58.25 44.57
N THR A 509 -37.98 -58.54 43.62
CA THR A 509 -38.87 -57.53 43.03
C THR A 509 -39.86 -57.04 44.09
N VAL A 510 -39.96 -55.72 44.24
CA VAL A 510 -40.88 -55.10 45.20
C VAL A 510 -42.03 -54.44 44.47
N LEU A 511 -43.27 -54.69 44.92
CA LEU A 511 -44.47 -54.04 44.39
C LEU A 511 -45.07 -53.09 45.43
N LEU A 512 -44.98 -51.80 45.18
CA LEU A 512 -45.53 -50.75 46.02
C LEU A 512 -46.98 -50.46 45.63
N LEU A 513 -47.89 -50.75 46.55
CA LEU A 513 -49.33 -50.54 46.41
C LEU A 513 -49.76 -49.34 47.24
N GLY A 514 -50.65 -48.51 46.71
CA GLY A 514 -51.23 -47.40 47.46
C GLY A 514 -51.75 -46.30 46.57
N GLU A 515 -52.60 -45.43 47.11
CA GLU A 515 -53.20 -44.32 46.37
C GLU A 515 -52.16 -43.33 45.81
N SER A 516 -52.57 -42.49 44.87
CA SER A 516 -51.70 -41.43 44.38
C SER A 516 -51.35 -40.45 45.51
N GLY A 517 -50.10 -40.01 45.57
CA GLY A 517 -49.62 -39.05 46.57
C GLY A 517 -49.31 -39.62 47.95
N THR A 518 -49.31 -40.94 48.17
CA THR A 518 -48.96 -41.54 49.47
C THR A 518 -47.45 -41.62 49.77
N GLY A 519 -46.60 -41.35 48.77
CA GLY A 519 -45.14 -41.41 48.94
C GLY A 519 -44.46 -42.66 48.36
N LYS A 520 -45.10 -43.39 47.45
CA LYS A 520 -44.53 -44.61 46.80
C LYS A 520 -43.12 -44.39 46.22
N GLU A 521 -42.90 -43.23 45.59
CA GLU A 521 -41.57 -42.90 45.04
C GLU A 521 -40.50 -42.73 46.14
N LEU A 522 -40.86 -42.12 47.28
CA LEU A 522 -39.94 -41.98 48.41
C LEU A 522 -39.58 -43.36 48.98
N ILE A 523 -40.56 -44.24 49.10
CA ILE A 523 -40.35 -45.63 49.53
C ILE A 523 -39.45 -46.40 48.55
N ALA A 524 -39.65 -46.24 47.25
CA ALA A 524 -38.78 -46.86 46.24
C ALA A 524 -37.31 -46.41 46.36
N ARG A 525 -37.09 -45.11 46.64
CA ARG A 525 -35.76 -44.57 46.92
C ARG A 525 -35.19 -45.13 48.23
N ALA A 526 -35.99 -45.21 49.28
CA ALA A 526 -35.59 -45.78 50.56
C ALA A 526 -35.10 -47.23 50.39
N ILE A 527 -35.84 -48.06 49.65
CA ILE A 527 -35.44 -49.44 49.33
C ILE A 527 -34.06 -49.46 48.65
N HIS A 528 -33.81 -48.57 47.70
CA HIS A 528 -32.52 -48.51 46.99
C HIS A 528 -31.38 -48.04 47.91
N ASN A 529 -31.58 -46.99 48.70
CA ASN A 529 -30.54 -46.36 49.51
C ASN A 529 -30.05 -47.24 50.67
N ILE A 530 -30.91 -48.11 51.19
CA ILE A 530 -30.55 -49.08 52.25
C ILE A 530 -30.03 -50.40 51.64
N SER A 531 -30.23 -50.63 50.35
CA SER A 531 -29.80 -51.88 49.70
C SER A 531 -28.29 -51.98 49.47
N GLY A 532 -27.83 -53.20 49.14
CA GLY A 532 -26.46 -53.42 48.63
C GLY A 532 -26.14 -52.68 47.33
N ARG A 533 -27.15 -52.12 46.64
CA ARG A 533 -27.01 -51.35 45.39
C ARG A 533 -27.02 -49.82 45.62
N LYS A 534 -26.92 -49.33 46.86
CA LYS A 534 -26.99 -47.89 47.19
C LYS A 534 -25.98 -46.96 46.50
N TYR A 535 -24.86 -47.50 46.01
CA TYR A 535 -23.84 -46.75 45.25
C TYR A 535 -23.95 -46.96 43.72
N LYS A 536 -25.02 -47.62 43.27
CA LYS A 536 -25.33 -47.89 41.86
C LYS A 536 -26.49 -46.99 41.42
N PRO A 537 -26.73 -46.78 40.12
CA PRO A 537 -27.79 -45.88 39.68
C PRO A 537 -29.18 -46.40 40.08
N ILE A 538 -30.10 -45.48 40.38
CA ILE A 538 -31.54 -45.73 40.44
C ILE A 538 -32.22 -45.01 39.27
N ILE A 539 -32.67 -45.77 38.28
CA ILE A 539 -33.35 -45.21 37.11
C ILE A 539 -34.85 -45.25 37.34
N LYS A 540 -35.50 -44.08 37.32
CA LYS A 540 -36.95 -43.95 37.43
C LYS A 540 -37.60 -43.87 36.05
N VAL A 541 -38.71 -44.59 35.89
CA VAL A 541 -39.57 -44.53 34.72
C VAL A 541 -41.02 -44.43 35.18
N ASN A 542 -41.75 -43.41 34.74
CA ASN A 542 -43.19 -43.33 34.96
C ASN A 542 -43.89 -43.80 33.68
N CYS A 543 -44.55 -44.96 33.74
CA CYS A 543 -45.21 -45.58 32.60
C CYS A 543 -46.44 -44.80 32.11
N ALA A 544 -47.05 -43.96 32.95
CA ALA A 544 -48.18 -43.13 32.59
C ALA A 544 -47.78 -41.84 31.85
N ALA A 545 -46.56 -41.34 32.09
CA ALA A 545 -46.08 -40.08 31.53
C ALA A 545 -45.49 -40.21 30.13
N ILE A 546 -45.13 -41.43 29.70
CA ILE A 546 -44.53 -41.70 28.40
C ILE A 546 -45.63 -42.06 27.40
N PRO A 547 -45.68 -41.41 26.22
CA PRO A 547 -46.61 -41.80 25.16
C PRO A 547 -46.46 -43.28 24.80
N LYS A 548 -47.58 -43.96 24.53
CA LYS A 548 -47.59 -45.42 24.29
C LYS A 548 -46.71 -45.81 23.11
N GLU A 549 -46.60 -44.94 22.12
CA GLU A 549 -45.79 -45.13 20.91
C GLU A 549 -44.28 -45.04 21.19
N LEU A 550 -43.88 -44.35 22.26
CA LEU A 550 -42.47 -44.13 22.62
C LEU A 550 -41.99 -45.01 23.77
N ILE A 551 -42.91 -45.63 24.52
CA ILE A 551 -42.56 -46.38 25.74
C ILE A 551 -41.59 -47.52 25.49
N GLU A 552 -41.71 -48.20 24.34
CA GLU A 552 -40.82 -49.28 23.95
C GLU A 552 -39.38 -48.77 23.75
N SER A 553 -39.26 -47.65 23.04
CA SER A 553 -37.99 -47.00 22.71
C SER A 553 -37.33 -46.44 23.96
N GLU A 554 -38.10 -45.87 24.89
CA GLU A 554 -37.58 -45.41 26.17
C GLU A 554 -37.10 -46.58 27.03
N LEU A 555 -37.90 -47.65 27.19
CA LEU A 555 -37.54 -48.77 28.07
C LEU A 555 -36.36 -49.57 27.54
N PHE A 556 -36.39 -49.97 26.27
CA PHE A 556 -35.46 -50.95 25.70
C PHE A 556 -34.39 -50.33 24.77
N GLY A 557 -34.56 -49.08 24.35
CA GLY A 557 -33.65 -48.40 23.43
C GLY A 557 -33.92 -48.75 21.97
N HIS A 558 -33.23 -48.07 21.06
CA HIS A 558 -33.37 -48.31 19.62
C HIS A 558 -32.07 -48.09 18.84
N LYS A 559 -31.99 -48.70 17.66
CA LYS A 559 -30.95 -48.47 16.67
C LYS A 559 -31.39 -47.44 15.63
N LYS A 560 -30.43 -46.70 15.08
CA LYS A 560 -30.66 -45.75 14.00
C LYS A 560 -31.42 -46.41 12.86
N GLY A 561 -32.50 -45.75 12.42
CA GLY A 561 -33.35 -46.24 11.33
C GLY A 561 -34.38 -47.29 11.72
N SER A 562 -34.54 -47.64 13.01
CA SER A 562 -35.52 -48.64 13.45
C SER A 562 -36.98 -48.21 13.29
N PHE A 563 -37.25 -46.90 13.25
CA PHE A 563 -38.57 -46.32 12.95
C PHE A 563 -38.40 -44.91 12.38
N THR A 564 -39.47 -44.35 11.80
CA THR A 564 -39.50 -42.98 11.26
C THR A 564 -39.20 -41.95 12.36
N GLY A 565 -38.04 -41.31 12.29
CA GLY A 565 -37.56 -40.35 13.30
C GLY A 565 -36.37 -40.84 14.15
N ALA A 566 -35.97 -42.11 14.03
CA ALA A 566 -34.79 -42.66 14.70
C ALA A 566 -33.47 -42.22 14.02
N LEU A 567 -33.08 -40.95 14.22
CA LEU A 567 -31.90 -40.36 13.58
C LEU A 567 -30.57 -40.91 14.12
N ASN A 568 -30.55 -41.33 15.37
CA ASN A 568 -29.37 -41.82 16.10
C ASN A 568 -29.73 -43.06 16.92
N ASP A 569 -28.73 -43.81 17.37
CA ASP A 569 -28.91 -44.85 18.38
C ASP A 569 -29.30 -44.23 19.73
N LYS A 570 -30.14 -44.92 20.51
CA LYS A 570 -30.50 -44.52 21.87
C LYS A 570 -30.49 -45.71 22.81
N GLU A 571 -29.80 -45.57 23.94
CA GLU A 571 -29.82 -46.57 25.01
C GLU A 571 -31.14 -46.50 25.82
N GLY A 572 -31.69 -47.67 26.14
CA GLY A 572 -32.93 -47.79 26.91
C GLY A 572 -32.72 -47.69 28.41
N LYS A 573 -33.79 -47.38 29.16
CA LYS A 573 -33.77 -47.27 30.63
C LYS A 573 -33.33 -48.55 31.33
N PHE A 574 -33.63 -49.73 30.77
CA PHE A 574 -33.13 -51.00 31.31
C PHE A 574 -31.60 -51.08 31.25
N LYS A 575 -30.98 -50.59 30.17
CA LYS A 575 -29.52 -50.64 30.03
C LYS A 575 -28.83 -49.59 30.91
N LEU A 576 -29.42 -48.40 31.03
CA LEU A 576 -28.94 -47.36 31.94
C LEU A 576 -29.01 -47.79 33.42
N ALA A 577 -29.95 -48.67 33.76
CA ALA A 577 -30.12 -49.21 35.12
C ALA A 577 -29.25 -50.44 35.40
N ASP A 578 -28.41 -50.87 34.46
CA ASP A 578 -27.60 -52.08 34.59
C ASP A 578 -26.64 -51.99 35.79
N GLY A 579 -26.65 -53.03 36.63
CA GLY A 579 -25.97 -53.06 37.93
C GLY A 579 -26.71 -52.32 39.06
N GLY A 580 -27.77 -51.58 38.78
CA GLY A 580 -28.50 -50.73 39.72
C GLY A 580 -29.94 -51.17 40.02
N THR A 581 -30.82 -50.19 40.25
CA THR A 581 -32.26 -50.39 40.49
C THR A 581 -33.09 -49.66 39.43
N LEU A 582 -34.09 -50.32 38.86
CA LEU A 582 -35.08 -49.72 37.98
C LEU A 582 -36.41 -49.56 38.73
N PHE A 583 -36.85 -48.32 38.90
CA PHE A 583 -38.13 -47.97 39.51
C PHE A 583 -39.18 -47.69 38.44
N LEU A 584 -40.20 -48.56 38.35
CA LEU A 584 -41.32 -48.48 37.41
C LEU A 584 -42.57 -47.94 38.11
N ASP A 585 -42.82 -46.65 37.97
CA ASP A 585 -43.98 -45.97 38.55
C ASP A 585 -45.20 -46.06 37.62
N GLU A 586 -46.39 -46.17 38.21
CA GLU A 586 -47.67 -46.41 37.53
C GLU A 586 -47.63 -47.61 36.56
N ILE A 587 -47.08 -48.75 37.00
CA ILE A 587 -46.91 -49.96 36.17
C ILE A 587 -48.24 -50.50 35.60
N GLY A 588 -49.36 -50.21 36.26
CA GLY A 588 -50.70 -50.57 35.80
C GLY A 588 -51.18 -49.81 34.55
N GLU A 589 -50.42 -48.80 34.08
CA GLU A 589 -50.67 -48.08 32.82
C GLU A 589 -49.87 -48.64 31.64
N LEU A 590 -48.98 -49.62 31.88
CA LEU A 590 -48.14 -50.19 30.83
C LEU A 590 -48.99 -50.88 29.74
N PRO A 591 -48.81 -50.53 28.45
CA PRO A 591 -49.52 -51.17 27.34
C PRO A 591 -49.37 -52.69 27.32
N LEU A 592 -50.45 -53.40 26.95
CA LEU A 592 -50.52 -54.87 26.97
C LEU A 592 -49.45 -55.55 26.10
N ASP A 593 -49.08 -54.93 24.98
CA ASP A 593 -48.04 -55.36 24.04
C ASP A 593 -46.62 -55.22 24.61
N MET A 594 -46.43 -54.35 25.60
CA MET A 594 -45.14 -54.16 26.27
C MET A 594 -44.94 -55.10 27.47
N GLN A 595 -46.02 -55.59 28.06
CA GLN A 595 -45.99 -56.49 29.21
C GLN A 595 -45.17 -57.79 28.97
N PRO A 596 -45.22 -58.45 27.80
CA PRO A 596 -44.35 -59.60 27.49
C PRO A 596 -42.86 -59.24 27.46
N LYS A 597 -42.49 -58.08 26.91
CA LYS A 597 -41.09 -57.64 26.85
C LYS A 597 -40.56 -57.30 28.24
N LEU A 598 -41.40 -56.66 29.05
CA LEU A 598 -41.09 -56.42 30.45
C LEU A 598 -40.93 -57.74 31.21
N LEU A 599 -41.84 -58.70 31.04
CA LEU A 599 -41.75 -60.02 31.67
C LEU A 599 -40.41 -60.69 31.35
N ARG A 600 -40.00 -60.67 30.08
CA ARG A 600 -38.71 -61.21 29.64
C ARG A 600 -37.53 -60.51 30.32
N ALA A 601 -37.56 -59.18 30.41
CA ALA A 601 -36.52 -58.42 31.10
C ALA A 601 -36.42 -58.73 32.61
N ILE A 602 -37.54 -59.09 33.27
CA ILE A 602 -37.56 -59.42 34.70
C ILE A 602 -37.25 -60.90 34.97
N GLN A 603 -37.63 -61.81 34.07
CA GLN A 603 -37.42 -63.25 34.24
C GLN A 603 -36.06 -63.71 33.72
N GLU A 604 -35.71 -63.29 32.50
CA GLU A 604 -34.51 -63.75 31.78
C GLU A 604 -33.33 -62.79 31.93
N HIS A 605 -33.55 -61.59 32.49
CA HIS A 605 -32.53 -60.54 32.58
C HIS A 605 -31.97 -60.13 31.21
N GLU A 606 -32.84 -60.17 30.19
CA GLU A 606 -32.50 -59.93 28.79
C GLU A 606 -33.39 -58.84 28.18
N ILE A 607 -32.77 -57.95 27.40
CA ILE A 607 -33.46 -56.90 26.64
C ILE A 607 -33.01 -56.90 25.18
N GLU A 608 -33.90 -56.45 24.30
CA GLU A 608 -33.65 -56.31 22.86
C GLU A 608 -34.05 -54.90 22.41
N PRO A 609 -33.08 -54.07 21.95
CA PRO A 609 -33.38 -52.75 21.41
C PRO A 609 -34.19 -52.83 20.11
N ILE A 610 -35.05 -51.84 19.86
CA ILE A 610 -35.84 -51.77 18.63
C ILE A 610 -34.92 -51.73 17.40
N GLY A 611 -35.21 -52.59 16.41
CA GLY A 611 -34.41 -52.70 15.20
C GLY A 611 -33.10 -53.47 15.37
N SER A 612 -32.86 -54.10 16.51
CA SER A 612 -31.72 -54.99 16.76
C SER A 612 -32.18 -56.39 17.13
N SER A 613 -31.57 -57.42 16.56
CA SER A 613 -31.73 -58.81 16.98
C SER A 613 -30.75 -59.23 18.09
N LYS A 614 -29.93 -58.29 18.57
CA LYS A 614 -28.90 -58.58 19.57
C LYS A 614 -29.48 -58.48 20.98
N VAL A 615 -29.62 -59.63 21.62
CA VAL A 615 -29.97 -59.74 23.04
C VAL A 615 -28.87 -59.14 23.91
N GLN A 616 -29.25 -58.34 24.90
CA GLN A 616 -28.36 -57.76 25.90
C GLN A 616 -28.75 -58.24 27.29
N LYS A 617 -27.79 -58.78 28.04
CA LYS A 617 -27.99 -59.13 29.45
C LYS A 617 -27.88 -57.88 30.34
N VAL A 618 -28.77 -57.78 31.33
CA VAL A 618 -28.83 -56.69 32.30
C VAL A 618 -29.05 -57.23 33.71
N ASN A 619 -28.27 -56.77 34.69
CA ASN A 619 -28.41 -57.17 36.09
C ASN A 619 -28.96 -56.01 36.92
N LEU A 620 -30.27 -55.98 37.12
CA LEU A 620 -30.95 -54.89 37.82
C LEU A 620 -31.99 -55.40 38.81
N ARG A 621 -32.20 -54.63 39.87
CA ARG A 621 -33.30 -54.82 40.81
C ARG A 621 -34.53 -54.06 40.32
N ILE A 622 -35.71 -54.67 40.38
CA ILE A 622 -36.96 -54.03 39.99
C ILE A 622 -37.73 -53.57 41.24
N VAL A 623 -38.17 -52.32 41.23
CA VAL A 623 -39.20 -51.81 42.15
C VAL A 623 -40.33 -51.27 41.29
N ALA A 624 -41.54 -51.76 41.46
CA ALA A 624 -42.71 -51.30 40.70
C ALA A 624 -43.71 -50.63 41.65
N ALA A 625 -44.42 -49.61 41.18
CA ALA A 625 -45.47 -48.93 41.94
C ALA A 625 -46.74 -48.78 41.10
N THR A 626 -47.90 -48.86 41.76
CA THR A 626 -49.20 -48.67 41.10
C THR A 626 -50.23 -48.14 42.09
N ASN A 627 -51.11 -47.27 41.60
CA ASN A 627 -52.32 -46.88 42.31
C ASN A 627 -53.54 -47.76 41.98
N ARG A 628 -53.44 -48.60 40.93
CA ARG A 628 -54.49 -49.52 40.48
C ARG A 628 -54.43 -50.84 41.23
N ASN A 629 -55.60 -51.45 41.40
CA ASN A 629 -55.72 -52.82 41.86
C ASN A 629 -55.40 -53.78 40.70
N LEU A 630 -54.17 -54.32 40.67
CA LEU A 630 -53.71 -55.18 39.58
C LEU A 630 -54.51 -56.49 39.47
N ASP A 631 -54.97 -57.08 40.60
CA ASP A 631 -55.83 -58.28 40.56
C ASP A 631 -57.11 -58.05 39.75
N LYS A 632 -57.73 -56.87 39.90
CA LYS A 632 -58.90 -56.48 39.11
C LYS A 632 -58.54 -56.27 37.64
N GLU A 633 -57.38 -55.70 37.34
CA GLU A 633 -56.95 -55.47 35.95
C GLU A 633 -56.57 -56.77 35.23
N VAL A 634 -56.04 -57.77 35.95
CA VAL A 634 -55.85 -59.14 35.45
C VAL A 634 -57.19 -59.78 35.09
N LYS A 635 -58.19 -59.71 35.98
CA LYS A 635 -59.55 -60.21 35.71
C LYS A 635 -60.21 -59.55 34.49
N LYS A 636 -59.87 -58.27 34.23
CA LYS A 636 -60.33 -57.51 33.05
C LYS A 636 -59.48 -57.76 31.79
N LYS A 637 -58.47 -58.64 31.83
CA LYS A 637 -57.50 -58.89 30.75
C LYS A 637 -56.74 -57.65 30.27
N LYS A 638 -56.59 -56.64 31.14
CA LYS A 638 -55.81 -55.42 30.88
C LYS A 638 -54.38 -55.51 31.41
N PHE A 639 -54.12 -56.49 32.27
CA PHE A 639 -52.80 -56.83 32.77
C PHE A 639 -52.60 -58.34 32.69
N ARG A 640 -51.42 -58.80 32.31
CA ARG A 640 -51.13 -60.23 32.20
C ARG A 640 -50.89 -60.84 33.58
N GLU A 641 -51.44 -62.03 33.77
CA GLU A 641 -51.34 -62.78 35.02
C GLU A 641 -49.89 -63.20 35.33
N ASP A 642 -49.14 -63.64 34.33
CA ASP A 642 -47.73 -64.04 34.45
C ASP A 642 -46.82 -62.90 34.95
N LEU A 643 -46.98 -61.69 34.38
CA LEU A 643 -46.28 -60.49 34.81
C LEU A 643 -46.69 -60.06 36.21
N TYR A 644 -47.98 -60.15 36.55
CA TYR A 644 -48.46 -59.81 37.88
C TYR A 644 -47.76 -60.64 38.96
N PHE A 645 -47.69 -61.97 38.80
CA PHE A 645 -47.01 -62.83 39.76
C PHE A 645 -45.51 -62.56 39.86
N ARG A 646 -44.86 -62.15 38.76
CA ARG A 646 -43.42 -61.82 38.79
C ARG A 646 -43.11 -60.46 39.41
N LEU A 647 -44.05 -59.52 39.36
CA LEU A 647 -43.95 -58.23 40.05
C LEU A 647 -44.35 -58.33 41.52
N ASN A 648 -45.39 -59.12 41.83
CA ASN A 648 -45.95 -59.27 43.16
C ASN A 648 -45.19 -60.27 44.05
N VAL A 649 -43.84 -60.23 44.00
CA VAL A 649 -42.98 -61.11 44.81
C VAL A 649 -42.95 -60.61 46.27
N PHE A 650 -42.77 -59.31 46.46
CA PHE A 650 -42.85 -58.67 47.78
C PHE A 650 -43.74 -57.43 47.73
N PRO A 651 -45.06 -57.54 47.99
CA PRO A 651 -45.95 -56.39 48.03
C PRO A 651 -45.76 -55.57 49.31
N ILE A 652 -45.70 -54.25 49.17
CA ILE A 652 -45.74 -53.30 50.28
C ILE A 652 -46.94 -52.38 50.07
N ASN A 653 -47.91 -52.45 50.99
CA ASN A 653 -49.09 -51.60 50.95
C ASN A 653 -48.87 -50.33 51.77
N ILE A 654 -48.87 -49.18 51.10
CA ILE A 654 -48.64 -47.87 51.71
C ILE A 654 -49.99 -47.24 52.05
N PRO A 655 -50.29 -47.04 53.34
CA PRO A 655 -51.60 -46.53 53.76
C PRO A 655 -51.82 -45.08 53.30
N PRO A 656 -53.06 -44.72 52.90
CA PRO A 656 -53.42 -43.33 52.65
C PRO A 656 -53.31 -42.48 53.90
N LEU A 657 -53.17 -41.16 53.74
CA LEU A 657 -52.89 -40.21 54.82
C LEU A 657 -53.97 -40.21 55.91
N ARG A 658 -55.24 -40.42 55.52
CA ARG A 658 -56.38 -40.59 56.45
C ARG A 658 -56.29 -41.80 57.38
N GLN A 659 -55.46 -42.80 57.06
CA GLN A 659 -55.19 -43.96 57.91
C GLN A 659 -53.94 -43.79 58.78
N ARG A 660 -53.30 -42.61 58.71
CA ARG A 660 -52.11 -42.23 59.48
C ARG A 660 -52.16 -40.75 59.90
N PRO A 661 -53.24 -40.30 60.58
CA PRO A 661 -53.41 -38.89 60.91
C PRO A 661 -52.30 -38.33 61.81
N GLU A 662 -51.60 -39.19 62.56
CA GLU A 662 -50.43 -38.81 63.38
C GLU A 662 -49.26 -38.26 62.56
N ASP A 663 -49.18 -38.59 61.26
CA ASP A 663 -48.16 -38.05 60.36
C ASP A 663 -48.47 -36.58 59.97
N ILE A 664 -49.73 -36.16 59.99
CA ILE A 664 -50.18 -34.87 59.44
C ILE A 664 -49.48 -33.68 60.12
N PRO A 665 -49.43 -33.56 61.46
CA PRO A 665 -48.77 -32.43 62.12
C PRO A 665 -47.28 -32.33 61.76
N ILE A 666 -46.58 -33.46 61.73
CA ILE A 666 -45.15 -33.55 61.44
C ILE A 666 -44.87 -33.16 59.99
N LEU A 667 -45.70 -33.65 59.06
CA LEU A 667 -45.60 -33.30 57.64
C LEU A 667 -45.85 -31.81 57.39
N ILE A 668 -46.82 -31.20 58.08
CA ILE A 668 -47.08 -29.77 57.98
C ILE A 668 -45.86 -28.97 58.41
N GLU A 669 -45.29 -29.28 59.59
CA GLU A 669 -44.11 -28.57 60.11
C GLU A 669 -42.92 -28.71 59.15
N HIS A 670 -42.66 -29.92 58.67
CA HIS A 670 -41.62 -30.19 57.68
C HIS A 670 -41.81 -29.36 56.40
N PHE A 671 -43.01 -29.33 55.82
CA PHE A 671 -43.28 -28.59 54.60
C PHE A 671 -43.22 -27.07 54.82
N VAL A 672 -43.71 -26.56 55.95
CA VAL A 672 -43.60 -25.13 56.30
C VAL A 672 -42.13 -24.73 56.36
N ASP A 673 -41.29 -25.49 57.05
CA ASP A 673 -39.86 -25.22 57.17
C ASP A 673 -39.14 -25.29 55.80
N LYS A 674 -39.44 -26.33 55.01
CA LYS A 674 -38.92 -26.53 53.65
C LYS A 674 -39.23 -25.32 52.76
N PHE A 675 -40.49 -24.88 52.71
CA PHE A 675 -40.91 -23.78 51.85
C PHE A 675 -40.52 -22.41 52.41
N CYS A 676 -40.42 -22.24 53.73
CA CYS A 676 -39.88 -21.02 54.33
C CYS A 676 -38.41 -20.79 53.93
N LYS A 677 -37.58 -21.84 53.97
CA LYS A 677 -36.20 -21.78 53.46
C LYS A 677 -36.15 -21.46 51.97
N LYS A 678 -36.99 -22.13 51.15
CA LYS A 678 -37.03 -21.95 49.68
C LYS A 678 -37.46 -20.54 49.26
N TYR A 679 -38.49 -19.98 49.90
CA TYR A 679 -39.07 -18.68 49.54
C TYR A 679 -38.59 -17.53 50.43
N ASN A 680 -37.60 -17.79 51.29
CA ASN A 680 -37.05 -16.83 52.25
C ASN A 680 -38.14 -16.15 53.10
N LYS A 681 -39.13 -16.93 53.55
CA LYS A 681 -40.23 -16.50 54.43
C LYS A 681 -39.88 -16.85 55.88
N LYS A 682 -40.46 -16.10 56.83
CA LYS A 682 -40.28 -16.32 58.28
C LYS A 682 -41.62 -16.58 58.96
N ILE A 683 -42.18 -17.76 58.71
CA ILE A 683 -43.42 -18.19 59.38
C ILE A 683 -43.01 -18.94 60.65
N LYS A 684 -43.53 -18.49 61.79
CA LYS A 684 -43.23 -19.06 63.13
C LYS A 684 -44.42 -19.78 63.74
N TYR A 685 -45.64 -19.38 63.40
CA TYR A 685 -46.85 -19.87 64.05
C TYR A 685 -47.80 -20.49 63.04
N ILE A 686 -48.42 -21.61 63.42
CA ILE A 686 -49.53 -22.21 62.71
C ILE A 686 -50.74 -22.14 63.66
N PRO A 687 -51.84 -21.45 63.29
CA PRO A 687 -53.01 -21.34 64.16
C PRO A 687 -53.56 -22.71 64.57
N GLN A 688 -54.00 -22.83 65.82
CA GLN A 688 -54.51 -24.11 66.35
C GLN A 688 -55.76 -24.58 65.59
N ASP A 689 -56.66 -23.67 65.22
CA ASP A 689 -57.84 -23.96 64.40
C ASP A 689 -57.43 -24.52 63.02
N THR A 690 -56.38 -23.96 62.42
CA THR A 690 -55.82 -24.43 61.15
C THR A 690 -55.21 -25.83 61.30
N ARG A 691 -54.43 -26.08 62.37
CA ARG A 691 -53.91 -27.43 62.67
C ARG A 691 -55.03 -28.45 62.82
N HIS A 692 -56.08 -28.12 63.57
CA HIS A 692 -57.21 -29.01 63.80
C HIS A 692 -58.01 -29.28 62.51
N ALA A 693 -58.19 -28.25 61.68
CA ALA A 693 -58.90 -28.40 60.42
C ALA A 693 -58.10 -29.23 59.39
N LEU A 694 -56.77 -29.08 59.35
CA LEU A 694 -55.88 -29.91 58.52
C LEU A 694 -55.82 -31.36 59.02
N TYR A 695 -55.85 -31.59 60.32
CA TYR A 695 -55.85 -32.92 60.93
C TYR A 695 -57.11 -33.73 60.57
N ASN A 696 -58.27 -33.09 60.54
CA ASN A 696 -59.57 -33.74 60.29
C ASN A 696 -59.96 -33.83 58.81
N TYR A 697 -59.10 -33.35 57.90
CA TYR A 697 -59.37 -33.46 56.46
C TYR A 697 -58.99 -34.86 55.93
N ASP A 698 -59.78 -35.39 55.00
CA ASP A 698 -59.60 -36.76 54.49
C ASP A 698 -58.39 -36.94 53.54
N TRP A 699 -57.82 -35.84 53.03
CA TRP A 699 -56.67 -35.82 52.12
C TRP A 699 -56.80 -36.81 50.94
N PRO A 700 -57.78 -36.63 50.03
CA PRO A 700 -57.95 -37.50 48.87
C PRO A 700 -56.73 -37.56 47.94
N GLY A 701 -55.90 -36.51 47.89
CA GLY A 701 -54.61 -36.49 47.19
C GLY A 701 -53.40 -36.79 48.10
N ASN A 702 -53.65 -37.25 49.33
CA ASN A 702 -52.66 -37.69 50.31
C ASN A 702 -51.58 -36.61 50.58
N VAL A 703 -50.32 -37.03 50.75
CA VAL A 703 -49.20 -36.16 51.09
C VAL A 703 -48.94 -35.12 49.99
N ARG A 704 -49.18 -35.46 48.72
CA ARG A 704 -49.00 -34.51 47.60
C ARG A 704 -49.98 -33.35 47.65
N GLU A 705 -51.22 -33.61 48.05
CA GLU A 705 -52.22 -32.55 48.26
C GLU A 705 -51.84 -31.67 49.47
N LEU A 706 -51.43 -32.29 50.57
CA LEU A 706 -50.95 -31.59 51.76
C LEU A 706 -49.76 -30.68 51.44
N GLU A 707 -48.73 -31.19 50.75
CA GLU A 707 -47.55 -30.44 50.33
C GLU A 707 -47.94 -29.22 49.48
N ASN A 708 -48.77 -29.43 48.45
CA ASN A 708 -49.24 -28.36 47.56
C ASN A 708 -50.09 -27.30 48.27
N LEU A 709 -50.89 -27.70 49.27
CA LEU A 709 -51.68 -26.76 50.06
C LEU A 709 -50.77 -25.91 50.95
N VAL A 710 -49.83 -26.55 51.65
CA VAL A 710 -48.87 -25.87 52.54
C VAL A 710 -47.95 -24.94 51.75
N GLU A 711 -47.42 -25.37 50.59
CA GLU A 711 -46.60 -24.52 49.72
C GLU A 711 -47.35 -23.22 49.35
N ARG A 712 -48.59 -23.36 48.89
CA ARG A 712 -49.46 -22.23 48.54
C ARG A 712 -49.74 -21.34 49.73
N ALA A 713 -50.00 -21.92 50.90
CA ALA A 713 -50.21 -21.18 52.14
C ALA A 713 -48.97 -20.35 52.52
N VAL A 714 -47.77 -20.92 52.41
CA VAL A 714 -46.50 -20.21 52.68
C VAL A 714 -46.29 -19.04 51.70
N ILE A 715 -46.59 -19.23 50.42
CA ILE A 715 -46.48 -18.16 49.40
C ILE A 715 -47.43 -16.99 49.70
N LEU A 716 -48.68 -17.30 50.04
CA LEU A 716 -49.74 -16.31 50.30
C LEU A 716 -49.60 -15.61 51.67
N THR A 717 -48.90 -16.24 52.61
CA THR A 717 -48.69 -15.69 53.95
C THR A 717 -47.66 -14.54 53.90
N ASN A 718 -48.06 -13.38 54.39
CA ASN A 718 -47.21 -12.18 54.50
C ASN A 718 -46.84 -11.82 55.95
N THR A 719 -47.35 -12.58 56.92
CA THR A 719 -47.09 -12.40 58.36
C THR A 719 -46.26 -13.56 58.90
N GLU A 720 -45.92 -13.53 60.19
CA GLU A 720 -45.25 -14.67 60.85
C GLU A 720 -46.22 -15.85 61.15
N THR A 721 -47.50 -15.74 60.81
CA THR A 721 -48.54 -16.74 61.10
C THR A 721 -49.08 -17.33 59.80
N LEU A 722 -49.01 -18.66 59.64
CA LEU A 722 -49.44 -19.36 58.44
C LEU A 722 -50.94 -19.11 58.16
N PHE A 723 -51.24 -18.58 56.99
CA PHE A 723 -52.59 -18.45 56.48
C PHE A 723 -52.85 -19.52 55.42
N VAL A 724 -53.80 -20.43 55.68
CA VAL A 724 -54.19 -21.49 54.76
C VAL A 724 -55.55 -21.15 54.12
N PRO A 725 -55.60 -20.87 52.80
CA PRO A 725 -56.86 -20.57 52.12
C PRO A 725 -57.86 -21.73 52.21
N GLY A 726 -59.13 -21.45 52.49
CA GLY A 726 -60.19 -22.45 52.61
C GLY A 726 -60.28 -23.13 53.99
N PHE A 727 -59.20 -23.08 54.79
CA PHE A 727 -59.15 -23.54 56.17
C PHE A 727 -59.14 -22.30 57.07
N LYS A 728 -60.33 -21.73 57.31
CA LYS A 728 -60.48 -20.45 58.01
C LYS A 728 -59.79 -20.50 59.38
N SER A 729 -58.75 -19.68 59.56
CA SER A 729 -58.37 -19.16 60.87
C SER A 729 -59.43 -18.12 61.24
N SER A 730 -60.25 -18.41 62.25
CA SER A 730 -61.26 -17.46 62.73
C SER A 730 -60.59 -16.27 63.40
N GLU A 731 -60.23 -15.25 62.63
CA GLU A 731 -60.27 -13.87 63.13
C GLU A 731 -61.72 -13.39 63.11
N LYS A 732 -62.50 -13.85 64.09
CA LYS A 732 -63.64 -13.13 64.61
C LYS A 732 -63.59 -13.27 66.14
N PRO A 733 -63.71 -12.17 66.91
CA PRO A 733 -64.06 -12.33 68.31
C PRO A 733 -65.34 -13.14 68.35
N THR A 734 -65.35 -14.22 69.13
CA THR A 734 -66.57 -14.92 69.51
C THR A 734 -67.64 -13.88 69.84
N PRO A 735 -68.81 -13.90 69.18
CA PRO A 735 -69.94 -13.13 69.67
C PRO A 735 -70.21 -13.61 71.09
N ILE A 736 -70.29 -12.67 72.03
CA ILE A 736 -70.97 -12.91 73.29
C ILE A 736 -72.33 -13.53 72.91
N HIS A 737 -72.65 -14.71 73.46
CA HIS A 737 -73.95 -15.33 73.29
C HIS A 737 -75.05 -14.39 73.83
N SER A 738 -75.56 -13.51 72.97
CA SER A 738 -76.65 -12.58 73.26
C SER A 738 -78.00 -13.29 73.16
N ALA A 739 -78.19 -14.36 73.95
CA ALA A 739 -79.46 -15.06 74.06
C ALA A 739 -80.13 -14.89 75.44
N THR A 740 -79.51 -14.13 76.35
CA THR A 740 -80.01 -13.95 77.74
C THR A 740 -79.82 -12.54 78.32
N LEU A 741 -79.45 -11.54 77.51
CA LEU A 741 -79.35 -10.15 78.00
C LEU A 741 -80.74 -9.50 78.01
N SER A 742 -81.13 -8.94 79.15
CA SER A 742 -82.38 -8.19 79.24
C SER A 742 -82.27 -6.87 78.47
N LEU A 743 -83.41 -6.27 78.10
CA LEU A 743 -83.42 -4.96 77.42
C LEU A 743 -82.69 -3.89 78.26
N ASP A 744 -82.73 -4.00 79.58
CA ASP A 744 -82.02 -3.10 80.49
C ASP A 744 -80.50 -3.32 80.43
N ASP A 745 -80.01 -4.55 80.23
CA ASP A 745 -78.58 -4.86 80.10
C ASP A 745 -78.01 -4.36 78.76
N VAL A 746 -78.76 -4.53 77.68
CA VAL A 746 -78.39 -4.01 76.36
C VAL A 746 -78.37 -2.48 76.37
N GLN A 747 -79.38 -1.85 76.98
CA GLN A 747 -79.38 -0.40 77.17
C GLN A 747 -78.21 0.06 78.05
N ARG A 748 -77.90 -0.65 79.13
CA ARG A 748 -76.79 -0.32 80.03
C ARG A 748 -75.47 -0.33 79.28
N MET A 749 -75.19 -1.40 78.53
CA MET A 749 -73.95 -1.52 77.74
C MET A 749 -73.82 -0.39 76.72
N HIS A 750 -74.89 -0.12 75.97
CA HIS A 750 -74.87 0.92 74.95
C HIS A 750 -74.67 2.33 75.56
N ILE A 751 -75.34 2.63 76.68
CA ILE A 751 -75.17 3.89 77.38
C ILE A 751 -73.76 4.05 77.94
N VAL A 752 -73.16 3.00 78.51
CA VAL A 752 -71.77 3.05 79.03
C VAL A 752 -70.77 3.29 77.89
N GLN A 753 -70.88 2.59 76.77
CA GLN A 753 -69.99 2.79 75.63
C GLN A 753 -70.08 4.22 75.08
N THR A 754 -71.29 4.77 74.93
CA THR A 754 -71.46 6.14 74.47
C THR A 754 -70.96 7.16 75.50
N LEU A 755 -71.09 6.89 76.79
CA LEU A 755 -70.50 7.72 77.85
C LEU A 755 -68.97 7.69 77.79
N GLU A 756 -68.33 6.55 77.60
CA GLU A 756 -66.87 6.43 77.47
C GLU A 756 -66.34 7.20 76.27
N GLN A 757 -66.99 7.09 75.11
CA GLN A 757 -66.64 7.84 73.90
C GLN A 757 -66.75 9.36 74.10
N CYS A 758 -67.69 9.80 74.94
CA CYS A 758 -67.87 11.21 75.29
C CYS A 758 -67.10 11.65 76.54
N ASN A 759 -66.11 10.87 77.01
CA ASN A 759 -65.36 11.13 78.25
C ASN A 759 -66.26 11.41 79.48
N TRP A 760 -67.38 10.68 79.56
CA TRP A 760 -68.40 10.77 80.60
C TRP A 760 -69.11 12.13 80.70
N LYS A 761 -69.09 12.94 79.64
CA LYS A 761 -69.84 14.19 79.56
C LYS A 761 -71.30 13.92 79.19
N ILE A 762 -72.23 14.31 80.07
CA ILE A 762 -73.66 14.01 79.88
C ILE A 762 -74.35 15.06 78.99
N ASP A 763 -73.99 16.34 79.11
CA ASP A 763 -74.72 17.48 78.52
C ASP A 763 -73.80 18.40 77.67
N GLY A 764 -74.38 19.11 76.70
CA GLY A 764 -73.73 19.97 75.70
C GLY A 764 -73.61 19.34 74.30
N SER A 765 -73.08 20.10 73.34
CA SER A 765 -73.00 19.74 71.91
C SER A 765 -72.23 18.44 71.59
N GLN A 766 -71.43 17.94 72.54
CA GLN A 766 -70.69 16.67 72.47
C GLN A 766 -70.98 15.77 73.68
N GLY A 767 -72.13 15.95 74.33
CA GLY A 767 -72.57 15.13 75.46
C GLY A 767 -73.20 13.82 74.99
N ALA A 768 -73.08 12.76 75.79
CA ALA A 768 -73.66 11.45 75.51
C ALA A 768 -75.19 11.51 75.32
N ALA A 769 -75.89 12.45 75.96
CA ALA A 769 -77.34 12.63 75.79
C ALA A 769 -77.72 13.03 74.35
N GLN A 770 -76.88 13.84 73.69
CA GLN A 770 -77.13 14.27 72.32
C GLN A 770 -76.83 13.17 71.30
N ILE A 771 -75.80 12.34 71.52
CA ILE A 771 -75.51 11.18 70.67
C ILE A 771 -76.60 10.10 70.80
N LEU A 772 -77.12 9.92 72.02
CA LEU A 772 -78.22 8.99 72.28
C LEU A 772 -79.61 9.57 71.94
N ASP A 773 -79.67 10.80 71.43
CA ASP A 773 -80.88 11.54 71.08
C ASP A 773 -81.96 11.56 72.19
N ILE A 774 -81.53 11.81 73.42
CA ILE A 774 -82.42 11.94 74.58
C ILE A 774 -82.10 13.18 75.40
N LYS A 775 -83.07 13.69 76.17
CA LYS A 775 -82.82 14.82 77.07
C LYS A 775 -81.78 14.44 78.14
N PRO A 776 -80.86 15.35 78.53
CA PRO A 776 -79.86 15.08 79.56
C PRO A 776 -80.44 14.63 80.91
N SER A 777 -81.64 15.12 81.27
CA SER A 777 -82.37 14.65 82.45
C SER A 777 -82.77 13.17 82.33
N THR A 778 -83.31 12.77 81.18
CA THR A 778 -83.70 11.37 80.89
C THR A 778 -82.51 10.43 80.87
N LEU A 779 -81.35 10.87 80.36
CA LEU A 779 -80.12 10.08 80.43
C LEU A 779 -79.66 9.88 81.89
N ARG A 780 -79.70 10.93 82.73
CA ARG A 780 -79.36 10.82 84.16
C ARG A 780 -80.30 9.87 84.90
N ASP A 781 -81.60 9.92 84.61
CA ASP A 781 -82.59 9.01 85.22
C ASP A 781 -82.37 7.56 84.78
N ARG A 782 -82.05 7.32 83.50
CA ARG A 782 -81.70 5.98 83.00
C ARG A 782 -80.40 5.46 83.59
N MET A 783 -79.37 6.30 83.71
CA MET A 783 -78.12 5.95 84.39
C MET A 783 -78.38 5.55 85.84
N LYS A 784 -79.25 6.27 86.55
CA LYS A 784 -79.64 5.94 87.93
C LYS A 784 -80.41 4.63 88.02
N LYS A 785 -81.41 4.41 87.14
CA LYS A 785 -82.21 3.18 87.08
C LYS A 785 -81.36 1.96 86.73
N LEU A 786 -80.45 2.10 85.78
CA LEU A 786 -79.57 1.03 85.30
C LEU A 786 -78.30 0.88 86.13
N GLY A 787 -78.12 1.64 87.23
CA GLY A 787 -76.96 1.53 88.12
C GLY A 787 -75.61 1.93 87.51
N ILE A 788 -75.60 2.86 86.56
CA ILE A 788 -74.41 3.39 85.89
C ILE A 788 -73.87 4.60 86.66
N LYS A 789 -72.62 4.52 87.12
CA LYS A 789 -71.89 5.62 87.78
C LYS A 789 -70.58 5.87 87.03
N LYS A 790 -70.12 7.12 87.04
CA LYS A 790 -68.81 7.48 86.50
C LYS A 790 -67.72 6.75 87.33
N PRO A 791 -66.76 6.07 86.67
CA PRO A 791 -65.65 5.41 87.36
C PRO A 791 -64.78 6.41 88.13
#